data_AF-A0A4W3GPY6-F1
#
_entry.id   AF-A0A4W3GPY6-F1
#
_cell.length_a   1.000
_cell.length_b   1.000
_cell.length_c   1.000
_cell.angle_alpha   90.00
_cell.angle_beta   90.00
_cell.angle_gamma   90.00
#
_symmetry.space_group_name_H-M   'P 1'
#
loop_
_entity.id
_entity.type
_entity.pdbx_description
1 polymer ?
#
loop_
_entity_poly.entity_id
_entity_poly.type
_entity_poly.pdbx_seq_one_letter_code
_entity_poly.pdbx_strand_id
1 'polypeptide(L)'
;MLGTQPQQSLKHYGITSPISLAYPKEIDDIFTQKLIEALKPFGVFEEEEELNHRLVVLAKLNNLVKEWIAEISETKNLPPSVIANVGGKIFTFGSYRLGVHTKGADIDALCVAPRHVERSDFFQSFFEKLKQQEGIKDLRAVEDAYVPVIKFEYDNIEIDLVFARLALQTIPDNLDLRDDSRLKNLDIRCIRSLNGCRVTDEILHLVPNKENFRLTLRAVKLWAKRRGIYSNMLGFLGGVSWAMLVARTCQLYPNAVASTLVHKFFLVFSKWEWPNPVLLKQPEDSNLNLPVWDPRVNPSDRYHLMPIITPAYPQQNSTFNVSSSTRTIMVEEFKQGLAITDEILQSKTDWSKLFEPPNFFQKYKHYIVLTASASTEEHHLEWVGLVESKIRVLVGNLERNDYITLAHVNPQSFHSLKEHHNVDDYVTMWFIGIIFKKVENAESVNIDLTQDIQLFTDTVYRQANNINMLKEKMRIEATHVKKKQLHHYLPAEILQKKKKQSAPDINRNSSGTISNANRTSLEGNLLDTSRDTDSGSPFSSPALLQKPSKPNPLGTEDLQKYVRLTDVFIVNSTSPEKIQVTDTTKMSPVVGAKNEPTSTGNPTISQAVCTIPTVVGRNVIPRLTSPSNQPLPNGTRLNPSPNSSTSKRPHSPILEESPKRLKDLQMVTTSRDNHAEVKSMPIPTIDTRSQRLPSKELPDVSSPVPTSSIRVIKNSIRLTLNR
;
A
#
# COMPACT_ATOMS: atom_id res chain seq x y z
N MET A 1 -52.36 2.63 26.77
CA MET A 1 -51.21 1.84 26.28
C MET A 1 -50.14 2.83 25.83
N LEU A 2 -48.86 2.61 26.13
CA LEU A 2 -47.79 3.35 25.44
C LEU A 2 -47.44 2.59 24.15
N GLY A 3 -47.31 3.31 23.04
CA GLY A 3 -46.82 2.73 21.80
C GLY A 3 -45.31 2.53 21.87
N THR A 4 -44.85 1.29 21.70
CA THR A 4 -43.43 0.99 21.53
C THR A 4 -42.92 1.59 20.22
N GLN A 5 -41.98 2.53 20.29
CA GLN A 5 -41.26 2.99 19.11
C GLN A 5 -40.50 1.81 18.46
N PRO A 6 -40.39 1.74 17.13
CA PRO A 6 -39.60 0.71 16.47
C PRO A 6 -38.12 0.91 16.83
N GLN A 7 -37.55 -0.07 17.52
CA GLN A 7 -36.15 -0.06 17.93
C GLN A 7 -35.26 -0.18 16.68
N GLN A 8 -34.78 0.97 16.17
CA GLN A 8 -33.78 0.98 15.10
C GLN A 8 -32.56 0.18 15.55
N SER A 9 -32.26 -0.89 14.83
CA SER A 9 -31.08 -1.72 15.09
C SER A 9 -29.83 -0.88 14.85
N LEU A 10 -29.19 -0.43 15.94
CA LEU A 10 -27.94 0.32 15.90
C LEU A 10 -26.92 -0.45 15.05
N LYS A 11 -26.61 0.08 13.85
CA LYS A 11 -25.71 -0.56 12.89
C LYS A 11 -24.33 -0.71 13.52
N HIS A 12 -23.99 -1.92 13.94
CA HIS A 12 -22.71 -2.22 14.55
C HIS A 12 -21.60 -2.20 13.49
N TYR A 13 -20.53 -1.45 13.75
CA TYR A 13 -19.39 -1.32 12.85
C TYR A 13 -18.16 -2.03 13.45
N GLY A 14 -17.52 -2.90 12.67
CA GLY A 14 -16.31 -3.62 13.10
C GLY A 14 -16.56 -4.92 13.86
N ILE A 15 -15.46 -5.62 14.14
CA ILE A 15 -15.42 -6.93 14.83
C ILE A 15 -15.54 -6.86 16.35
N THR A 16 -15.58 -5.66 16.93
CA THR A 16 -15.70 -5.42 18.38
C THR A 16 -16.59 -4.22 18.62
N SER A 17 -17.21 -4.13 19.79
CA SER A 17 -17.88 -2.92 20.25
C SER A 17 -16.94 -1.69 20.24
N PRO A 18 -17.47 -0.47 20.07
CA PRO A 18 -16.71 0.76 20.22
C PRO A 18 -16.05 0.93 21.59
N ILE A 19 -14.93 1.65 21.64
CA ILE A 19 -14.24 2.04 22.89
C ILE A 19 -14.97 3.22 23.56
N SER A 20 -15.54 4.13 22.76
CA SER A 20 -16.39 5.20 23.28
C SER A 20 -17.46 5.62 22.28
N LEU A 21 -18.66 5.91 22.79
CA LEU A 21 -19.77 6.51 22.05
C LEU A 21 -19.91 8.02 22.32
N ALA A 22 -18.93 8.64 22.99
CA ALA A 22 -18.95 10.07 23.27
C ALA A 22 -18.97 10.90 21.97
N TYR A 23 -19.90 11.86 21.92
CA TYR A 23 -19.95 12.91 20.90
C TYR A 23 -18.85 13.97 21.16
N PRO A 24 -18.46 14.77 20.15
CA PRO A 24 -17.52 15.87 20.33
C PRO A 24 -18.01 16.89 21.35
N LYS A 25 -17.06 17.63 21.92
CA LYS A 25 -17.31 18.92 22.55
C LYS A 25 -16.91 20.02 21.56
N GLU A 26 -17.44 21.23 21.77
CA GLU A 26 -17.08 22.44 21.00
C GLU A 26 -15.55 22.64 20.83
N ILE A 27 -14.76 22.27 21.84
CA ILE A 27 -13.29 22.32 21.76
C ILE A 27 -12.69 21.30 20.78
N ASP A 28 -13.28 20.11 20.62
CA ASP A 28 -12.87 19.13 19.60
C ASP A 28 -13.17 19.66 18.18
N ASP A 29 -14.26 20.40 18.00
CA ASP A 29 -14.61 21.05 16.73
C ASP A 29 -13.65 22.22 16.42
N ILE A 30 -13.32 23.06 17.41
CA ILE A 30 -12.28 24.09 17.29
C ILE A 30 -10.92 23.48 16.90
N PHE A 31 -10.52 22.36 17.53
CA PHE A 31 -9.32 21.62 17.12
C PHE A 31 -9.44 21.00 15.72
N THR A 32 -10.65 20.65 15.26
CA THR A 32 -10.88 20.15 13.91
C THR A 32 -10.74 21.26 12.87
N GLN A 33 -11.23 22.48 13.13
CA GLN A 33 -10.97 23.61 12.23
C GLN A 33 -9.48 23.96 12.20
N LYS A 34 -8.79 23.98 13.35
CA LYS A 34 -7.32 24.15 13.38
C LYS A 34 -6.58 23.07 12.58
N LEU A 35 -7.08 21.83 12.55
CA LEU A 35 -6.53 20.76 11.71
C LEU A 35 -6.72 21.09 10.22
N ILE A 36 -7.92 21.48 9.81
CA ILE A 36 -8.23 21.88 8.42
C ILE A 36 -7.31 23.02 7.96
N GLU A 37 -7.15 24.09 8.76
CA GLU A 37 -6.25 25.20 8.43
C GLU A 37 -4.78 24.76 8.34
N ALA A 38 -4.32 23.85 9.21
CA ALA A 38 -2.96 23.32 9.15
C ALA A 38 -2.72 22.37 7.95
N LEU A 39 -3.78 21.81 7.36
CA LEU A 39 -3.71 20.93 6.19
C LEU A 39 -3.67 21.71 4.86
N LYS A 40 -4.40 22.82 4.73
CA LYS A 40 -4.49 23.62 3.48
C LYS A 40 -3.13 23.91 2.79
N PRO A 41 -2.06 24.33 3.49
CA PRO A 41 -0.78 24.68 2.85
C PRO A 41 -0.05 23.50 2.16
N PHE A 42 -0.51 22.26 2.35
CA PHE A 42 0.11 21.06 1.80
C PHE A 42 -0.59 20.52 0.53
N GLY A 43 -1.57 21.24 -0.04
CA GLY A 43 -2.27 20.80 -1.26
C GLY A 43 -3.12 19.53 -1.07
N VAL A 44 -3.47 19.21 0.17
CA VAL A 44 -4.23 17.99 0.52
C VAL A 44 -5.74 18.15 0.43
N PHE A 45 -6.20 19.21 -0.22
CA PHE A 45 -7.56 19.40 -0.72
C PHE A 45 -7.44 19.78 -2.20
N GLU A 46 -8.42 19.38 -3.01
CA GLU A 46 -8.50 19.69 -4.45
C GLU A 46 -9.58 20.76 -4.67
N GLU A 47 -9.40 21.61 -5.69
CA GLU A 47 -10.34 22.69 -6.00
C GLU A 47 -11.61 22.16 -6.71
N GLU A 48 -12.72 22.89 -6.63
CA GLU A 48 -14.02 22.42 -7.16
C GLU A 48 -13.99 22.33 -8.70
N GLU A 49 -13.26 23.23 -9.36
CA GLU A 49 -12.97 23.23 -10.79
C GLU A 49 -12.19 21.97 -11.21
N GLU A 50 -11.17 21.57 -10.44
CA GLU A 50 -10.38 20.36 -10.69
C GLU A 50 -11.20 19.08 -10.49
N LEU A 51 -12.03 19.04 -9.44
CA LEU A 51 -12.95 17.93 -9.21
C LEU A 51 -13.97 17.78 -10.35
N ASN A 52 -14.57 18.88 -10.80
CA ASN A 52 -15.50 18.91 -11.93
C ASN A 52 -14.80 18.48 -13.24
N HIS A 53 -13.56 18.91 -13.46
CA HIS A 53 -12.76 18.48 -14.60
C HIS A 53 -12.54 16.96 -14.63
N ARG A 54 -12.18 16.35 -13.48
CA ARG A 54 -12.06 14.89 -13.35
C ARG A 54 -13.37 14.15 -13.65
N LEU A 55 -14.52 14.71 -13.24
CA LEU A 55 -15.84 14.13 -13.55
C LEU A 55 -16.14 14.15 -15.05
N VAL A 56 -15.77 15.22 -15.76
CA VAL A 56 -15.90 15.30 -17.23
C VAL A 56 -15.02 14.27 -17.94
N VAL A 57 -13.74 14.14 -17.54
CA VAL A 57 -12.82 13.16 -18.12
C VAL A 57 -13.28 11.71 -17.88
N LEU A 58 -13.77 11.41 -16.68
CA LEU A 58 -14.37 10.11 -16.37
C LEU A 58 -15.64 9.82 -17.19
N ALA A 59 -16.47 10.83 -17.46
CA ALA A 59 -17.64 10.69 -18.33
C ALA A 59 -17.24 10.40 -19.79
N LYS A 60 -16.25 11.13 -20.34
CA LYS A 60 -15.67 10.84 -21.66
C LYS A 60 -15.17 9.39 -21.74
N LEU A 61 -14.31 8.99 -20.80
CA LEU A 61 -13.69 7.66 -20.80
C LEU A 61 -14.73 6.53 -20.63
N ASN A 62 -15.77 6.73 -19.82
CA ASN A 62 -16.85 5.75 -19.67
C ASN A 62 -17.68 5.58 -20.96
N ASN A 63 -17.87 6.65 -21.74
CA ASN A 63 -18.53 6.55 -23.05
C ASN A 63 -17.65 5.79 -24.05
N LEU A 64 -16.35 6.08 -24.10
CA LEU A 64 -15.39 5.34 -24.94
C LEU A 64 -15.37 3.83 -24.64
N VAL A 65 -15.52 3.45 -23.36
CA VAL A 65 -15.67 2.04 -22.96
C VAL A 65 -17.00 1.43 -23.43
N LYS A 66 -18.12 2.17 -23.35
CA LYS A 66 -19.42 1.69 -23.85
C LYS A 66 -19.44 1.53 -25.38
N GLU A 67 -18.87 2.49 -26.11
CA GLU A 67 -18.68 2.42 -27.57
C GLU A 67 -17.84 1.20 -27.97
N TRP A 68 -16.65 1.05 -27.36
CA TRP A 68 -15.75 -0.07 -27.64
C TRP A 68 -16.37 -1.44 -27.37
N ILE A 69 -17.13 -1.59 -26.29
CA ILE A 69 -17.83 -2.83 -25.99
C ILE A 69 -18.93 -3.10 -27.01
N ALA A 70 -19.59 -2.09 -27.57
CA ALA A 70 -20.53 -2.25 -28.69
C ALA A 70 -19.80 -2.67 -30.00
N GLU A 71 -18.70 -2.00 -30.36
CA GLU A 71 -17.85 -2.32 -31.52
C GLU A 71 -17.34 -3.78 -31.49
N ILE A 72 -16.87 -4.24 -30.33
CA ILE A 72 -16.45 -5.64 -30.12
C ILE A 72 -17.64 -6.61 -30.13
N SER A 73 -18.82 -6.18 -29.69
CA SER A 73 -20.03 -7.00 -29.75
C SER A 73 -20.53 -7.21 -31.19
N GLU A 74 -20.44 -6.17 -32.03
CA GLU A 74 -20.70 -6.27 -33.47
C GLU A 74 -19.67 -7.15 -34.16
N THR A 75 -18.37 -6.95 -33.88
CA THR A 75 -17.26 -7.76 -34.42
C THR A 75 -17.41 -9.25 -34.07
N LYS A 76 -17.91 -9.56 -32.86
CA LYS A 76 -18.21 -10.93 -32.41
C LYS A 76 -19.62 -11.42 -32.79
N ASN A 77 -20.30 -10.72 -33.71
CA ASN A 77 -21.57 -11.09 -34.34
C ASN A 77 -22.74 -11.29 -33.36
N LEU A 78 -22.82 -10.48 -32.30
CA LEU A 78 -23.97 -10.47 -31.40
C LEU A 78 -25.20 -9.83 -32.08
N PRO A 79 -26.45 -10.24 -31.75
CA PRO A 79 -27.64 -9.60 -32.31
C PRO A 79 -27.73 -8.12 -31.93
N PRO A 80 -28.19 -7.20 -32.82
CA PRO A 80 -28.30 -5.77 -32.53
C PRO A 80 -29.11 -5.43 -31.27
N SER A 81 -30.13 -6.23 -30.94
CA SER A 81 -30.91 -6.10 -29.71
C SER A 81 -30.11 -6.38 -28.43
N VAL A 82 -29.06 -7.21 -28.52
CA VAL A 82 -28.09 -7.45 -27.43
C VAL A 82 -27.05 -6.33 -27.41
N ILE A 83 -26.53 -5.90 -28.58
CA ILE A 83 -25.56 -4.80 -28.68
C ILE A 83 -26.13 -3.52 -28.06
N ALA A 84 -27.36 -3.13 -28.37
CA ALA A 84 -28.02 -1.96 -27.80
C ALA A 84 -28.16 -1.99 -26.26
N ASN A 85 -28.06 -3.17 -25.63
CA ASN A 85 -28.22 -3.38 -24.20
C ASN A 85 -26.96 -3.96 -23.52
N VAL A 86 -25.83 -4.02 -24.24
CA VAL A 86 -24.63 -4.71 -23.76
C VAL A 86 -24.01 -4.02 -22.54
N GLY A 87 -24.10 -2.68 -22.52
CA GLY A 87 -23.55 -1.84 -21.48
C GLY A 87 -22.01 -1.86 -21.46
N GLY A 88 -21.46 -1.77 -20.26
CA GLY A 88 -20.04 -1.51 -20.03
C GLY A 88 -19.91 -0.32 -19.09
N LYS A 89 -18.97 -0.37 -18.15
CA LYS A 89 -18.91 0.66 -17.10
C LYS A 89 -17.51 0.82 -16.51
N ILE A 90 -17.14 2.06 -16.22
CA ILE A 90 -15.97 2.38 -15.41
C ILE A 90 -16.36 2.52 -13.94
N PHE A 91 -15.56 1.93 -13.07
CA PHE A 91 -15.63 2.10 -11.63
C PHE A 91 -14.30 2.71 -11.15
N THR A 92 -14.35 3.82 -10.41
CA THR A 92 -13.15 4.34 -9.75
C THR A 92 -12.89 3.61 -8.44
N PHE A 93 -11.62 3.53 -8.03
CA PHE A 93 -11.23 2.98 -6.73
C PHE A 93 -10.15 3.84 -6.06
N GLY A 94 -9.43 3.25 -5.12
CA GLY A 94 -8.25 3.82 -4.47
C GLY A 94 -8.45 5.23 -3.92
N SER A 95 -7.53 6.14 -4.21
CA SER A 95 -7.45 7.40 -3.46
C SER A 95 -8.54 8.42 -3.84
N TYR A 96 -8.91 8.44 -5.13
CA TYR A 96 -9.96 9.29 -5.68
C TYR A 96 -11.36 8.85 -5.20
N ARG A 97 -11.70 7.56 -5.31
CA ARG A 97 -13.01 7.02 -4.87
C ARG A 97 -13.25 7.17 -3.37
N LEU A 98 -12.20 7.05 -2.55
CA LEU A 98 -12.29 7.33 -1.11
C LEU A 98 -12.60 8.82 -0.81
N GLY A 99 -12.32 9.73 -1.75
CA GLY A 99 -12.40 11.18 -1.54
C GLY A 99 -11.23 11.72 -0.71
N VAL A 100 -10.03 11.16 -0.89
CA VAL A 100 -8.79 11.53 -0.16
C VAL A 100 -7.56 11.66 -1.07
N HIS A 101 -7.77 11.86 -2.37
CA HIS A 101 -6.76 12.24 -3.35
C HIS A 101 -6.29 13.69 -3.12
N THR A 102 -5.08 14.00 -3.57
CA THR A 102 -4.44 15.34 -3.48
C THR A 102 -4.47 16.03 -4.84
N LYS A 103 -4.22 17.35 -4.88
CA LYS A 103 -4.02 18.06 -6.16
C LYS A 103 -2.96 17.33 -6.99
N GLY A 104 -3.24 17.13 -8.28
CA GLY A 104 -2.35 16.40 -9.21
C GLY A 104 -2.21 14.89 -8.96
N ALA A 105 -3.06 14.27 -8.12
CA ALA A 105 -3.07 12.80 -8.00
C ALA A 105 -3.71 12.11 -9.22
N ASP A 106 -3.39 10.85 -9.37
CA ASP A 106 -3.89 9.87 -10.33
C ASP A 106 -5.37 9.47 -10.09
N ILE A 107 -5.98 8.83 -11.09
CA ILE A 107 -7.27 8.15 -10.96
C ILE A 107 -7.13 6.65 -11.21
N ASP A 108 -7.15 5.89 -10.11
CA ASP A 108 -7.46 4.46 -10.06
C ASP A 108 -8.80 4.14 -10.76
N ALA A 109 -8.78 3.49 -11.92
CA ALA A 109 -9.99 3.17 -12.71
C ALA A 109 -10.08 1.70 -13.14
N LEU A 110 -11.27 1.13 -13.10
CA LEU A 110 -11.58 -0.24 -13.52
C LEU A 110 -12.57 -0.25 -14.68
N CYS A 111 -12.15 -0.72 -15.85
CA CYS A 111 -13.05 -1.08 -16.95
C CYS A 111 -13.71 -2.44 -16.66
N VAL A 112 -15.05 -2.44 -16.54
CA VAL A 112 -15.86 -3.66 -16.35
C VAL A 112 -16.62 -3.98 -17.63
N ALA A 113 -16.34 -5.16 -18.18
CA ALA A 113 -16.83 -5.63 -19.48
C ALA A 113 -17.59 -6.98 -19.39
N PRO A 114 -18.52 -7.27 -20.33
CA PRO A 114 -19.28 -8.52 -20.37
C PRO A 114 -18.43 -9.71 -20.83
N ARG A 115 -18.97 -10.92 -20.66
CA ARG A 115 -18.25 -12.20 -20.77
C ARG A 115 -17.54 -12.48 -22.10
N HIS A 116 -17.93 -11.84 -23.19
CA HIS A 116 -17.39 -12.02 -24.54
C HIS A 116 -16.29 -11.02 -24.92
N VAL A 117 -16.07 -9.98 -24.11
CA VAL A 117 -14.97 -9.02 -24.28
C VAL A 117 -13.76 -9.51 -23.50
N GLU A 118 -12.65 -9.76 -24.18
CA GLU A 118 -11.47 -10.40 -23.64
C GLU A 118 -10.39 -9.39 -23.22
N ARG A 119 -9.40 -9.87 -22.46
CA ARG A 119 -8.26 -9.04 -22.03
C ARG A 119 -7.35 -8.67 -23.20
N SER A 120 -7.24 -9.55 -24.19
CA SER A 120 -6.65 -9.27 -25.50
C SER A 120 -7.34 -8.09 -26.18
N ASP A 121 -8.67 -8.10 -26.26
CA ASP A 121 -9.44 -6.98 -26.85
C ASP A 121 -9.09 -5.66 -26.14
N PHE A 122 -8.98 -5.65 -24.81
CA PHE A 122 -8.62 -4.47 -24.01
C PHE A 122 -7.21 -3.95 -24.31
N PHE A 123 -6.18 -4.81 -24.33
CA PHE A 123 -4.80 -4.37 -24.61
C PHE A 123 -4.49 -4.13 -26.10
N GLN A 124 -5.38 -4.52 -27.01
CA GLN A 124 -5.21 -4.33 -28.45
C GLN A 124 -6.21 -3.28 -28.98
N SER A 125 -7.48 -3.65 -29.14
CA SER A 125 -8.49 -2.79 -29.77
C SER A 125 -8.85 -1.55 -28.94
N PHE A 126 -8.96 -1.66 -27.61
CA PHE A 126 -9.21 -0.47 -26.78
C PHE A 126 -7.98 0.41 -26.68
N PHE A 127 -6.77 -0.17 -26.60
CA PHE A 127 -5.51 0.58 -26.63
C PHE A 127 -5.38 1.42 -27.91
N GLU A 128 -5.66 0.84 -29.09
CA GLU A 128 -5.65 1.61 -30.35
C GLU A 128 -6.82 2.61 -30.46
N LYS A 129 -8.00 2.36 -29.85
CA LYS A 129 -9.08 3.36 -29.76
C LYS A 129 -8.68 4.54 -28.86
N LEU A 130 -8.02 4.31 -27.72
CA LEU A 130 -7.49 5.35 -26.83
C LEU A 130 -6.44 6.21 -27.54
N LYS A 131 -5.52 5.56 -28.28
CA LYS A 131 -4.46 6.19 -29.07
C LYS A 131 -4.96 7.12 -30.20
N GLN A 132 -6.24 6.99 -30.57
CA GLN A 132 -6.92 7.84 -31.55
C GLN A 132 -7.72 8.99 -30.91
N GLN A 133 -7.77 9.09 -29.58
CA GLN A 133 -8.53 10.15 -28.90
C GLN A 133 -7.71 11.43 -28.75
N GLU A 134 -8.33 12.55 -29.09
CA GLU A 134 -7.81 13.87 -28.71
C GLU A 134 -7.79 14.01 -27.18
N GLY A 135 -6.73 14.62 -26.66
CA GLY A 135 -6.51 14.83 -25.22
C GLY A 135 -5.75 13.70 -24.50
N ILE A 136 -5.53 12.54 -25.14
CA ILE A 136 -4.74 11.44 -24.55
C ILE A 136 -3.25 11.59 -24.86
N LYS A 137 -2.39 11.42 -23.84
CA LYS A 137 -0.92 11.40 -23.93
C LYS A 137 -0.33 10.25 -23.12
N ASP A 138 0.98 9.99 -23.30
CA ASP A 138 1.80 9.05 -22.51
C ASP A 138 1.23 7.63 -22.34
N LEU A 139 0.45 7.22 -23.34
CA LEU A 139 -0.30 5.96 -23.38
C LEU A 139 0.64 4.75 -23.47
N ARG A 140 0.60 3.90 -22.44
CA ARG A 140 1.44 2.69 -22.30
C ARG A 140 0.65 1.54 -21.66
N ALA A 141 0.95 0.30 -22.07
CA ALA A 141 0.35 -0.91 -21.51
C ALA A 141 1.37 -1.69 -20.66
N VAL A 142 0.94 -2.25 -19.53
CA VAL A 142 1.77 -3.08 -18.65
C VAL A 142 1.06 -4.41 -18.38
N GLU A 143 1.11 -5.31 -19.37
CA GLU A 143 0.33 -6.57 -19.35
C GLU A 143 0.80 -7.60 -18.31
N ASP A 144 2.10 -7.62 -17.97
CA ASP A 144 2.71 -8.59 -17.06
C ASP A 144 2.83 -8.11 -15.60
N ALA A 145 2.24 -6.95 -15.28
CA ALA A 145 2.07 -6.51 -13.91
C ALA A 145 1.20 -7.47 -13.08
N TYR A 146 1.32 -7.39 -11.75
CA TYR A 146 0.51 -8.21 -10.83
C TYR A 146 -1.00 -7.98 -11.05
N VAL A 147 -1.38 -6.74 -11.35
CA VAL A 147 -2.66 -6.35 -11.95
C VAL A 147 -2.33 -5.71 -13.31
N PRO A 148 -2.76 -6.27 -14.45
CA PRO A 148 -2.51 -5.67 -15.76
C PRO A 148 -3.24 -4.34 -15.93
N VAL A 149 -2.55 -3.32 -16.44
CA VAL A 149 -3.01 -1.92 -16.47
C VAL A 149 -2.62 -1.22 -17.78
N ILE A 150 -3.51 -0.36 -18.30
CA ILE A 150 -3.18 0.66 -19.31
C ILE A 150 -3.05 1.98 -18.56
N LYS A 151 -1.95 2.71 -18.77
CA LYS A 151 -1.66 3.99 -18.13
C LYS A 151 -1.57 5.08 -19.18
N PHE A 152 -2.16 6.23 -18.92
CA PHE A 152 -2.17 7.37 -19.83
C PHE A 152 -2.49 8.65 -19.08
N GLU A 153 -2.14 9.79 -19.68
CA GLU A 153 -2.68 11.09 -19.30
C GLU A 153 -3.90 11.35 -20.20
N TYR A 154 -5.02 11.84 -19.63
CA TYR A 154 -6.17 12.32 -20.41
C TYR A 154 -6.56 13.72 -19.93
N ASP A 155 -6.52 14.71 -20.83
CA ASP A 155 -6.75 16.13 -20.55
C ASP A 155 -5.88 16.66 -19.38
N ASN A 156 -4.63 16.19 -19.23
CA ASN A 156 -3.74 16.52 -18.11
C ASN A 156 -4.12 15.90 -16.74
N ILE A 157 -4.84 14.77 -16.74
CA ILE A 157 -5.08 13.90 -15.57
C ILE A 157 -4.47 12.51 -15.83
N GLU A 158 -3.61 12.03 -14.94
CA GLU A 158 -3.08 10.65 -14.98
C GLU A 158 -4.18 9.63 -14.63
N ILE A 159 -4.34 8.59 -15.46
CA ILE A 159 -5.34 7.53 -15.30
C ILE A 159 -4.67 6.15 -15.40
N ASP A 160 -4.90 5.35 -14.36
CA ASP A 160 -4.46 3.96 -14.26
C ASP A 160 -5.67 3.04 -14.46
N LEU A 161 -5.86 2.55 -15.70
CA LEU A 161 -7.03 1.78 -16.09
C LEU A 161 -6.73 0.27 -16.11
N VAL A 162 -7.24 -0.44 -15.10
CA VAL A 162 -7.24 -1.92 -15.04
C VAL A 162 -8.52 -2.50 -15.65
N PHE A 163 -8.49 -3.79 -16.01
CA PHE A 163 -9.60 -4.47 -16.70
C PHE A 163 -10.12 -5.70 -15.95
N ALA A 164 -11.46 -5.85 -15.92
CA ALA A 164 -12.14 -7.07 -15.49
C ALA A 164 -13.31 -7.43 -16.43
N ARG A 165 -13.27 -8.69 -16.90
CA ARG A 165 -14.35 -9.34 -17.65
C ARG A 165 -15.21 -10.13 -16.67
N LEU A 166 -16.50 -9.80 -16.55
CA LEU A 166 -17.44 -10.54 -15.69
C LEU A 166 -18.15 -11.67 -16.43
N ALA A 167 -18.63 -12.67 -15.70
CA ALA A 167 -19.40 -13.81 -16.24
C ALA A 167 -20.86 -13.44 -16.63
N LEU A 168 -21.10 -12.20 -17.06
CA LEU A 168 -22.42 -11.64 -17.38
C LEU A 168 -22.57 -11.41 -18.89
N GLN A 169 -23.79 -11.48 -19.43
CA GLN A 169 -24.05 -11.18 -20.84
C GLN A 169 -24.04 -9.67 -21.13
N THR A 170 -24.51 -8.88 -20.17
CA THR A 170 -24.56 -7.42 -20.20
C THR A 170 -24.08 -6.85 -18.87
N ILE A 171 -23.63 -5.60 -18.85
CA ILE A 171 -23.16 -4.90 -17.66
C ILE A 171 -24.15 -3.77 -17.32
N PRO A 172 -25.02 -3.95 -16.31
CA PRO A 172 -26.05 -2.96 -15.98
C PRO A 172 -25.47 -1.77 -15.20
N ASP A 173 -26.01 -0.57 -15.43
CA ASP A 173 -25.51 0.67 -14.81
C ASP A 173 -25.61 0.68 -13.28
N ASN A 174 -26.50 -0.11 -12.67
CA ASN A 174 -26.65 -0.28 -11.23
C ASN A 174 -25.85 -1.45 -10.62
N LEU A 175 -24.90 -2.04 -11.37
CA LEU A 175 -24.06 -3.15 -10.91
C LEU A 175 -23.27 -2.79 -9.63
N ASP A 176 -23.44 -3.60 -8.58
CA ASP A 176 -22.58 -3.67 -7.39
C ASP A 176 -21.54 -4.78 -7.56
N LEU A 177 -20.28 -4.47 -7.28
CA LEU A 177 -19.13 -5.38 -7.41
C LEU A 177 -18.80 -6.13 -6.11
N ARG A 178 -19.38 -5.74 -4.96
CA ARG A 178 -19.07 -6.32 -3.64
C ARG A 178 -19.62 -7.74 -3.45
N ASP A 179 -20.67 -8.09 -4.18
CA ASP A 179 -21.21 -9.45 -4.22
C ASP A 179 -20.15 -10.47 -4.69
N ASP A 180 -19.79 -11.40 -3.81
CA ASP A 180 -18.84 -12.49 -4.09
C ASP A 180 -19.26 -13.37 -5.27
N SER A 181 -20.55 -13.47 -5.58
CA SER A 181 -21.04 -14.25 -6.73
C SER A 181 -20.44 -13.76 -8.04
N ARG A 182 -20.03 -12.48 -8.12
CA ARG A 182 -19.37 -11.88 -9.29
C ARG A 182 -17.97 -12.43 -9.54
N LEU A 183 -17.31 -13.02 -8.54
CA LEU A 183 -15.98 -13.63 -8.69
C LEU A 183 -16.01 -15.08 -9.24
N LYS A 184 -17.20 -15.68 -9.38
CA LYS A 184 -17.36 -17.07 -9.86
C LYS A 184 -16.79 -17.23 -11.26
N ASN A 185 -15.94 -18.24 -11.43
CA ASN A 185 -15.31 -18.64 -12.70
C ASN A 185 -14.51 -17.52 -13.40
N LEU A 186 -14.05 -16.51 -12.65
CA LEU A 186 -13.15 -15.47 -13.17
C LEU A 186 -11.69 -15.92 -13.11
N ASP A 187 -10.87 -15.39 -14.03
CA ASP A 187 -9.43 -15.56 -13.96
C ASP A 187 -8.81 -14.70 -12.83
N ILE A 188 -7.65 -15.12 -12.33
CA ILE A 188 -7.00 -14.46 -11.18
C ILE A 188 -6.56 -13.02 -11.46
N ARG A 189 -6.30 -12.63 -12.73
CA ARG A 189 -6.01 -11.23 -13.10
C ARG A 189 -7.30 -10.40 -12.99
N CYS A 190 -8.46 -10.90 -13.44
CA CYS A 190 -9.77 -10.24 -13.26
C CYS A 190 -10.12 -10.02 -11.77
N ILE A 191 -9.93 -11.06 -10.94
CA ILE A 191 -10.21 -10.99 -9.50
C ILE A 191 -9.37 -9.90 -8.82
N ARG A 192 -8.08 -9.78 -9.19
CA ARG A 192 -7.20 -8.72 -8.67
C ARG A 192 -7.66 -7.32 -9.09
N SER A 193 -8.05 -7.13 -10.35
CA SER A 193 -8.61 -5.84 -10.82
C SER A 193 -9.88 -5.46 -10.06
N LEU A 194 -10.79 -6.41 -9.82
CA LEU A 194 -12.04 -6.20 -9.07
C LEU A 194 -11.79 -5.86 -7.59
N ASN A 195 -10.73 -6.41 -6.99
CA ASN A 195 -10.44 -6.19 -5.57
C ASN A 195 -10.14 -4.72 -5.24
N GLY A 196 -9.64 -3.90 -6.17
CA GLY A 196 -9.45 -2.46 -5.96
C GLY A 196 -10.76 -1.75 -5.60
N CYS A 197 -11.78 -1.90 -6.44
CA CYS A 197 -13.12 -1.38 -6.20
C CYS A 197 -13.78 -2.02 -4.97
N ARG A 198 -13.75 -3.35 -4.87
CA ARG A 198 -14.40 -4.11 -3.77
C ARG A 198 -13.87 -3.67 -2.40
N VAL A 199 -12.54 -3.54 -2.23
CA VAL A 199 -11.92 -3.12 -0.97
C VAL A 199 -12.25 -1.67 -0.65
N THR A 200 -12.19 -0.78 -1.65
CA THR A 200 -12.49 0.64 -1.45
C THR A 200 -13.93 0.87 -1.02
N ASP A 201 -14.89 0.23 -1.70
CA ASP A 201 -16.31 0.38 -1.36
C ASP A 201 -16.66 -0.30 -0.04
N GLU A 202 -16.07 -1.45 0.31
CA GLU A 202 -16.23 -2.05 1.63
C GLU A 202 -15.71 -1.13 2.75
N ILE A 203 -14.56 -0.45 2.57
CA ILE A 203 -14.05 0.55 3.53
C ILE A 203 -15.09 1.66 3.75
N LEU A 204 -15.68 2.20 2.67
CA LEU A 204 -16.70 3.25 2.76
C LEU A 204 -18.03 2.79 3.39
N HIS A 205 -18.37 1.50 3.32
CA HIS A 205 -19.56 0.93 3.98
C HIS A 205 -19.32 0.56 5.45
N LEU A 206 -18.06 0.35 5.83
CA LEU A 206 -17.60 -0.10 7.17
C LEU A 206 -17.14 1.05 8.09
N VAL A 207 -17.27 2.31 7.65
CA VAL A 207 -17.09 3.51 8.50
C VAL A 207 -18.44 4.13 8.90
N PRO A 208 -18.55 4.66 10.15
CA PRO A 208 -19.79 5.25 10.64
C PRO A 208 -20.06 6.68 10.13
N ASN A 209 -19.00 7.44 9.80
CA ASN A 209 -19.10 8.80 9.25
C ASN A 209 -17.99 8.96 8.18
N LYS A 210 -18.39 9.21 6.92
CA LYS A 210 -17.49 9.32 5.77
C LYS A 210 -16.59 10.57 5.83
N GLU A 211 -17.11 11.71 6.29
CA GLU A 211 -16.38 12.97 6.28
C GLU A 211 -15.31 13.03 7.36
N ASN A 212 -15.65 12.58 8.58
CA ASN A 212 -14.67 12.44 9.66
C ASN A 212 -13.59 11.40 9.29
N PHE A 213 -13.95 10.31 8.60
CA PHE A 213 -13.00 9.37 8.02
C PHE A 213 -12.10 10.02 6.97
N ARG A 214 -12.66 10.73 5.97
CA ARG A 214 -11.94 11.41 4.89
C ARG A 214 -10.93 12.43 5.42
N LEU A 215 -11.34 13.30 6.34
CA LEU A 215 -10.47 14.32 6.94
C LEU A 215 -9.36 13.71 7.81
N THR A 216 -9.69 12.71 8.64
CA THR A 216 -8.69 11.95 9.41
C THR A 216 -7.68 11.26 8.50
N LEU A 217 -8.13 10.67 7.39
CA LEU A 217 -7.27 9.97 6.44
C LEU A 217 -6.40 10.94 5.61
N ARG A 218 -6.90 12.12 5.23
CA ARG A 218 -6.05 13.19 4.64
C ARG A 218 -4.92 13.58 5.60
N ALA A 219 -5.23 13.78 6.89
CA ALA A 219 -4.22 14.09 7.91
C ALA A 219 -3.20 12.95 8.13
N VAL A 220 -3.67 11.70 8.22
CA VAL A 220 -2.80 10.52 8.41
C VAL A 220 -1.94 10.23 7.17
N LYS A 221 -2.47 10.38 5.95
CA LYS A 221 -1.68 10.28 4.71
C LYS A 221 -0.57 11.32 4.67
N LEU A 222 -0.89 12.58 4.98
CA LEU A 222 0.11 13.66 5.05
C LEU A 222 1.18 13.35 6.11
N TRP A 223 0.78 13.03 7.33
CA TRP A 223 1.70 12.63 8.40
C TRP A 223 2.62 11.48 7.94
N ALA A 224 2.08 10.39 7.40
CA ALA A 224 2.87 9.23 6.98
C ALA A 224 3.88 9.56 5.85
N LYS A 225 3.48 10.38 4.86
CA LYS A 225 4.40 10.89 3.82
C LYS A 225 5.49 11.77 4.44
N ARG A 226 5.12 12.77 5.23
CA ARG A 226 6.06 13.71 5.88
C ARG A 226 7.00 13.04 6.87
N ARG A 227 6.60 11.93 7.51
CA ARG A 227 7.45 11.12 8.40
C ARG A 227 8.31 10.08 7.69
N GLY A 228 8.19 9.92 6.37
CA GLY A 228 9.00 8.97 5.60
C GLY A 228 8.61 7.50 5.83
N ILE A 229 7.32 7.24 6.06
CA ILE A 229 6.77 5.89 6.33
C ILE A 229 5.60 5.53 5.40
N TYR A 230 5.54 6.15 4.22
CA TYR A 230 4.53 5.89 3.18
C TYR A 230 5.21 5.31 1.94
N SER A 231 5.23 3.97 1.81
CA SER A 231 5.60 3.23 0.60
C SER A 231 5.48 1.72 0.87
N ASN A 232 4.53 1.04 0.22
CA ASN A 232 4.43 -0.42 0.30
C ASN A 232 5.62 -1.12 -0.40
N MET A 233 6.18 -0.51 -1.45
CA MET A 233 7.29 -1.07 -2.22
C MET A 233 8.57 -1.21 -1.37
N LEU A 234 8.79 -0.28 -0.45
CA LEU A 234 9.94 -0.22 0.45
C LEU A 234 9.71 -0.90 1.81
N GLY A 235 8.53 -1.52 2.01
CA GLY A 235 8.20 -2.23 3.25
C GLY A 235 7.53 -1.38 4.34
N PHE A 236 7.10 -0.17 4.04
CA PHE A 236 6.18 0.60 4.88
C PHE A 236 4.73 0.38 4.44
N LEU A 237 3.79 1.23 4.88
CA LEU A 237 2.37 1.12 4.51
C LEU A 237 2.04 1.95 3.27
N GLY A 238 1.23 1.38 2.37
CA GLY A 238 0.60 2.10 1.25
C GLY A 238 -0.77 2.69 1.60
N GLY A 239 -1.37 3.44 0.67
CA GLY A 239 -2.61 4.19 0.89
C GLY A 239 -3.79 3.38 1.43
N VAL A 240 -4.05 2.18 0.89
CA VAL A 240 -5.14 1.30 1.36
C VAL A 240 -4.90 0.80 2.79
N SER A 241 -3.65 0.53 3.17
CA SER A 241 -3.28 0.11 4.52
C SER A 241 -3.55 1.23 5.53
N TRP A 242 -3.19 2.48 5.19
CA TRP A 242 -3.54 3.66 6.00
C TRP A 242 -5.06 3.87 6.09
N ALA A 243 -5.79 3.70 4.97
CA ALA A 243 -7.24 3.80 4.95
C ALA A 243 -7.90 2.79 5.91
N MET A 244 -7.42 1.54 5.96
CA MET A 244 -7.95 0.53 6.86
C MET A 244 -7.63 0.79 8.33
N LEU A 245 -6.44 1.33 8.66
CA LEU A 245 -6.14 1.76 10.04
C LEU A 245 -7.07 2.89 10.50
N VAL A 246 -7.27 3.92 9.66
CA VAL A 246 -8.16 5.04 9.98
C VAL A 246 -9.62 4.60 10.05
N ALA A 247 -10.07 3.75 9.14
CA ALA A 247 -11.41 3.16 9.20
C ALA A 247 -11.62 2.40 10.52
N ARG A 248 -10.63 1.58 10.94
CA ARG A 248 -10.70 0.87 12.22
C ARG A 248 -10.75 1.82 13.42
N THR A 249 -10.02 2.95 13.38
CA THR A 249 -10.16 4.01 14.40
C THR A 249 -11.59 4.56 14.44
N CYS A 250 -12.19 4.85 13.28
CA CYS A 250 -13.56 5.36 13.21
C CYS A 250 -14.59 4.36 13.78
N GLN A 251 -14.42 3.05 13.55
CA GLN A 251 -15.27 2.01 14.17
C GLN A 251 -15.20 2.00 15.71
N LEU A 252 -14.03 2.30 16.28
CA LEU A 252 -13.81 2.29 17.73
C LEU A 252 -14.32 3.58 18.41
N TYR A 253 -14.54 4.66 17.65
CA TYR A 253 -14.97 5.97 18.12
C TYR A 253 -16.00 6.60 17.15
N PRO A 254 -17.18 5.98 16.94
CA PRO A 254 -18.07 6.27 15.81
C PRO A 254 -18.67 7.69 15.78
N ASN A 255 -18.76 8.34 16.94
CA ASN A 255 -19.34 9.67 17.10
C ASN A 255 -18.27 10.79 17.12
N ALA A 256 -16.98 10.45 17.04
CA ALA A 256 -15.89 11.42 17.19
C ALA A 256 -15.57 12.19 15.90
N VAL A 257 -15.06 13.42 16.05
CA VAL A 257 -14.62 14.29 14.95
C VAL A 257 -13.13 14.12 14.63
N ALA A 258 -12.67 14.67 13.51
CA ALA A 258 -11.35 14.37 12.96
C ALA A 258 -10.17 14.71 13.90
N SER A 259 -10.25 15.80 14.68
CA SER A 259 -9.21 16.13 15.67
C SER A 259 -9.03 15.00 16.70
N THR A 260 -10.13 14.55 17.30
CA THR A 260 -10.19 13.45 18.26
C THR A 260 -9.75 12.15 17.59
N LEU A 261 -10.21 11.87 16.36
CA LEU A 261 -9.87 10.64 15.63
C LEU A 261 -8.38 10.55 15.27
N VAL A 262 -7.72 11.64 14.84
CA VAL A 262 -6.27 11.64 14.58
C VAL A 262 -5.49 11.32 15.85
N HIS A 263 -5.87 11.90 17.00
CA HIS A 263 -5.29 11.52 18.29
C HIS A 263 -5.58 10.05 18.67
N LYS A 264 -6.82 9.58 18.51
CA LYS A 264 -7.19 8.19 18.84
C LYS A 264 -6.56 7.15 17.92
N PHE A 265 -6.26 7.50 16.67
CA PHE A 265 -5.48 6.68 15.74
C PHE A 265 -4.09 6.37 16.33
N PHE A 266 -3.37 7.41 16.80
CA PHE A 266 -2.08 7.21 17.46
C PHE A 266 -2.21 6.45 18.78
N LEU A 267 -3.23 6.74 19.59
CA LEU A 267 -3.48 6.04 20.86
C LEU A 267 -3.73 4.54 20.66
N VAL A 268 -4.43 4.15 19.58
CA VAL A 268 -4.68 2.74 19.24
C VAL A 268 -3.41 2.07 18.71
N PHE A 269 -2.76 2.63 17.68
CA PHE A 269 -1.68 1.90 16.98
C PHE A 269 -0.30 2.00 17.65
N SER A 270 -0.07 2.96 18.55
CA SER A 270 1.10 2.93 19.46
C SER A 270 1.00 1.87 20.57
N LYS A 271 -0.21 1.36 20.85
CA LYS A 271 -0.52 0.33 21.85
C LYS A 271 -0.99 -0.99 21.26
N TRP A 272 -1.01 -1.12 19.93
CA TRP A 272 -1.52 -2.31 19.26
C TRP A 272 -0.51 -3.47 19.37
N GLU A 273 -0.99 -4.62 19.82
CA GLU A 273 -0.20 -5.83 20.09
C GLU A 273 0.11 -6.60 18.79
N TRP A 274 0.91 -6.00 17.91
CA TRP A 274 1.42 -6.64 16.69
C TRP A 274 2.17 -7.94 17.04
N PRO A 275 1.87 -9.09 16.40
CA PRO A 275 1.26 -9.21 15.07
C PRO A 275 -0.26 -9.50 15.05
N ASN A 276 -1.04 -9.17 16.09
CA ASN A 276 -2.49 -9.31 16.02
C ASN A 276 -3.07 -8.53 14.80
N PRO A 277 -3.96 -9.14 13.98
CA PRO A 277 -4.38 -8.54 12.71
C PRO A 277 -5.42 -7.43 12.89
N VAL A 278 -5.28 -6.37 12.09
CA VAL A 278 -6.32 -5.33 11.96
C VAL A 278 -7.38 -5.80 10.96
N LEU A 279 -8.61 -5.98 11.46
CA LEU A 279 -9.79 -6.43 10.71
C LEU A 279 -10.91 -5.38 10.77
N LEU A 280 -11.55 -5.08 9.64
CA LEU A 280 -12.69 -4.14 9.55
C LEU A 280 -14.06 -4.81 9.61
N LYS A 281 -14.16 -6.09 9.25
CA LYS A 281 -15.33 -6.95 9.47
C LYS A 281 -14.86 -8.37 9.76
N GLN A 282 -15.77 -9.27 10.14
CA GLN A 282 -15.42 -10.68 10.22
C GLN A 282 -15.15 -11.20 8.81
N PRO A 283 -14.12 -12.05 8.58
CA PRO A 283 -13.99 -12.79 7.34
C PRO A 283 -15.25 -13.64 7.12
N GLU A 284 -15.79 -13.58 5.90
CA GLU A 284 -16.93 -14.37 5.46
C GLU A 284 -16.38 -15.51 4.57
N ASP A 285 -16.74 -16.76 4.89
CA ASP A 285 -16.30 -17.93 4.14
C ASP A 285 -17.07 -18.04 2.81
N SER A 286 -16.35 -17.79 1.71
CA SER A 286 -16.89 -17.88 0.35
C SER A 286 -16.43 -19.18 -0.32
N ASN A 287 -17.38 -19.96 -0.84
CA ASN A 287 -17.17 -21.29 -1.44
C ASN A 287 -16.51 -21.24 -2.83
N LEU A 288 -15.53 -20.36 -3.03
CA LEU A 288 -14.84 -20.11 -4.31
C LEU A 288 -13.38 -20.60 -4.31
N ASN A 289 -12.88 -21.11 -3.18
CA ASN A 289 -11.53 -21.68 -3.01
C ASN A 289 -10.38 -20.75 -3.45
N LEU A 290 -10.60 -19.43 -3.39
CA LEU A 290 -9.55 -18.44 -3.66
C LEU A 290 -8.59 -18.34 -2.46
N PRO A 291 -7.31 -17.96 -2.66
CA PRO A 291 -6.34 -17.84 -1.57
C PRO A 291 -6.69 -16.65 -0.65
N VAL A 292 -7.19 -16.99 0.54
CA VAL A 292 -7.47 -16.07 1.66
C VAL A 292 -6.29 -16.09 2.63
N TRP A 293 -5.99 -14.93 3.24
CA TRP A 293 -5.05 -14.82 4.35
C TRP A 293 -5.61 -15.46 5.61
N ASP A 294 -4.95 -16.51 6.11
CA ASP A 294 -5.29 -17.15 7.38
C ASP A 294 -4.04 -17.80 8.02
N PRO A 295 -3.46 -17.24 9.09
CA PRO A 295 -2.28 -17.79 9.75
C PRO A 295 -2.58 -19.12 10.47
N ARG A 296 -3.84 -19.52 10.66
CA ARG A 296 -4.20 -20.84 11.17
C ARG A 296 -3.86 -21.91 10.13
N VAL A 297 -4.27 -21.69 8.88
CA VAL A 297 -4.14 -22.63 7.76
C VAL A 297 -2.81 -22.48 7.04
N ASN A 298 -2.43 -21.26 6.66
CA ASN A 298 -1.24 -20.98 5.85
C ASN A 298 0.00 -20.76 6.74
N PRO A 299 1.06 -21.57 6.65
CA PRO A 299 2.26 -21.38 7.47
C PRO A 299 3.01 -20.07 7.17
N SER A 300 2.97 -19.58 5.93
CA SER A 300 3.57 -18.30 5.52
C SER A 300 2.98 -17.09 6.26
N ASP A 301 1.66 -17.11 6.44
CA ASP A 301 0.89 -15.99 7.00
C ASP A 301 1.20 -15.73 8.47
N ARG A 302 1.76 -16.74 9.17
CA ARG A 302 2.21 -16.68 10.57
C ARG A 302 3.42 -15.76 10.77
N TYR A 303 4.17 -15.47 9.72
CA TYR A 303 5.37 -14.63 9.77
C TYR A 303 5.11 -13.15 9.47
N HIS A 304 3.86 -12.76 9.14
CA HIS A 304 3.52 -11.36 8.89
C HIS A 304 3.61 -10.51 10.18
N LEU A 305 4.40 -9.44 10.15
CA LEU A 305 4.78 -8.69 11.35
C LEU A 305 3.79 -7.60 11.78
N MET A 306 3.01 -7.04 10.84
CA MET A 306 1.97 -6.04 11.09
C MET A 306 0.73 -6.26 10.20
N PRO A 307 0.03 -7.40 10.27
CA PRO A 307 -1.04 -7.73 9.32
C PRO A 307 -2.23 -6.75 9.39
N ILE A 308 -2.60 -6.20 8.23
CA ILE A 308 -3.79 -5.36 8.05
C ILE A 308 -4.57 -5.97 6.89
N ILE A 309 -5.80 -6.41 7.15
CA ILE A 309 -6.48 -7.37 6.29
C ILE A 309 -7.61 -6.70 5.51
N THR A 310 -7.62 -6.90 4.18
CA THR A 310 -8.65 -6.32 3.31
C THR A 310 -10.03 -6.88 3.64
N PRO A 311 -11.08 -6.04 3.75
CA PRO A 311 -12.42 -6.49 4.14
C PRO A 311 -13.11 -7.38 3.09
N ALA A 312 -12.91 -7.09 1.81
CA ALA A 312 -13.51 -7.85 0.72
C ALA A 312 -12.85 -9.23 0.55
N TYR A 313 -13.64 -10.26 0.23
CA TYR A 313 -13.14 -11.58 -0.17
C TYR A 313 -12.50 -11.51 -1.58
N PRO A 314 -11.46 -12.30 -1.87
CA PRO A 314 -10.65 -13.04 -0.90
C PRO A 314 -9.80 -12.07 -0.07
N GLN A 315 -9.87 -12.21 1.26
CA GLN A 315 -9.21 -11.30 2.18
C GLN A 315 -7.70 -11.50 2.12
N GLN A 316 -6.93 -10.43 2.00
CA GLN A 316 -5.47 -10.45 1.83
C GLN A 316 -4.81 -9.51 2.85
N ASN A 317 -3.58 -9.83 3.24
CA ASN A 317 -2.77 -8.92 4.03
C ASN A 317 -2.18 -7.80 3.15
N SER A 318 -2.53 -6.54 3.38
CA SER A 318 -2.03 -5.39 2.63
C SER A 318 -0.64 -4.88 3.09
N THR A 319 0.04 -5.62 3.97
CA THR A 319 1.33 -5.24 4.59
C THR A 319 2.39 -6.34 4.54
N PHE A 320 2.25 -7.30 3.64
CA PHE A 320 3.16 -8.45 3.51
C PHE A 320 4.65 -8.08 3.28
N ASN A 321 4.94 -6.84 2.85
CA ASN A 321 6.30 -6.32 2.69
C ASN A 321 6.94 -5.77 3.98
N VAL A 322 6.20 -5.68 5.10
CA VAL A 322 6.71 -5.10 6.35
C VAL A 322 7.77 -5.99 7.01
N SER A 323 8.95 -5.42 7.21
CA SER A 323 10.11 -6.02 7.87
C SER A 323 10.20 -5.67 9.37
N SER A 324 11.15 -6.27 10.08
CA SER A 324 11.41 -5.99 11.49
C SER A 324 11.83 -4.55 11.71
N SER A 325 12.68 -4.01 10.82
CA SER A 325 13.13 -2.62 10.86
C SER A 325 11.98 -1.64 10.61
N THR A 326 11.21 -1.86 9.54
CA THR A 326 10.10 -0.97 9.15
C THR A 326 8.97 -1.01 10.18
N ARG A 327 8.64 -2.18 10.76
CA ARG A 327 7.75 -2.29 11.94
C ARG A 327 8.26 -1.47 13.11
N THR A 328 9.54 -1.60 13.46
CA THR A 328 10.15 -0.87 14.59
C THR A 328 10.09 0.64 14.39
N ILE A 329 10.34 1.11 13.17
CA ILE A 329 10.22 2.53 12.80
C ILE A 329 8.76 3.01 12.95
N MET A 330 7.79 2.31 12.35
CA MET A 330 6.39 2.72 12.41
C MET A 330 5.82 2.73 13.84
N VAL A 331 6.15 1.73 14.65
CA VAL A 331 5.76 1.67 16.08
C VAL A 331 6.32 2.85 16.88
N GLU A 332 7.54 3.31 16.57
CA GLU A 332 8.13 4.48 17.20
C GLU A 332 7.49 5.79 16.72
N GLU A 333 7.28 5.95 15.42
CA GLU A 333 6.62 7.13 14.86
C GLU A 333 5.15 7.24 15.34
N PHE A 334 4.43 6.13 15.58
CA PHE A 334 3.11 6.14 16.22
C PHE A 334 3.14 6.69 17.66
N LYS A 335 4.16 6.38 18.46
CA LYS A 335 4.32 6.94 19.81
C LYS A 335 4.61 8.43 19.77
N GLN A 336 5.43 8.87 18.81
CA GLN A 336 5.72 10.29 18.62
C GLN A 336 4.47 11.06 18.16
N GLY A 337 3.65 10.49 17.26
CA GLY A 337 2.35 11.03 16.90
C GLY A 337 1.37 11.13 18.09
N LEU A 338 1.37 10.14 18.99
CA LEU A 338 0.58 10.21 20.23
C LEU A 338 1.05 11.38 21.11
N ALA A 339 2.35 11.46 21.41
CA ALA A 339 2.89 12.53 22.26
C ALA A 339 2.64 13.94 21.68
N ILE A 340 2.79 14.12 20.36
CA ILE A 340 2.50 15.39 19.69
C ILE A 340 0.99 15.71 19.75
N THR A 341 0.10 14.73 19.56
CA THR A 341 -1.34 14.99 19.65
C THR A 341 -1.83 15.20 21.08
N ASP A 342 -1.20 14.58 22.08
CA ASP A 342 -1.42 14.89 23.50
C ASP A 342 -1.02 16.35 23.80
N GLU A 343 0.10 16.85 23.27
CA GLU A 343 0.50 18.26 23.39
C GLU A 343 -0.46 19.22 22.67
N ILE A 344 -0.94 18.87 21.47
CA ILE A 344 -1.92 19.68 20.71
C ILE A 344 -3.24 19.80 21.48
N LEU A 345 -3.81 18.70 21.97
CA LEU A 345 -5.08 18.72 22.72
C LEU A 345 -4.94 19.40 24.10
N GLN A 346 -3.72 19.54 24.61
CA GLN A 346 -3.38 20.35 25.79
C GLN A 346 -3.07 21.82 25.45
N SER A 347 -3.27 22.25 24.20
CA SER A 347 -2.95 23.60 23.68
C SER A 347 -1.48 24.02 23.88
N LYS A 348 -0.54 23.07 23.91
CA LYS A 348 0.90 23.32 24.05
C LYS A 348 1.63 23.52 22.72
N THR A 349 1.05 23.02 21.63
CA THR A 349 1.57 23.15 20.26
C THR A 349 0.43 23.03 19.24
N ASP A 350 0.70 23.31 17.97
CA ASP A 350 -0.29 23.30 16.89
C ASP A 350 -0.10 22.11 15.93
N TRP A 351 -1.13 21.80 15.13
CA TRP A 351 -1.13 20.69 14.17
C TRP A 351 0.03 20.69 13.17
N SER A 352 0.59 21.87 12.84
CA SER A 352 1.81 21.98 12.04
C SER A 352 2.97 21.15 12.59
N LYS A 353 3.02 20.95 13.91
CA LYS A 353 4.02 20.13 14.60
C LYS A 353 3.97 18.65 14.20
N LEU A 354 2.79 18.13 13.92
CA LEU A 354 2.59 16.74 13.49
C LEU A 354 3.15 16.49 12.08
N PHE A 355 3.17 17.52 11.23
CA PHE A 355 3.61 17.44 9.82
C PHE A 355 5.08 17.88 9.62
N GLU A 356 5.83 18.12 10.71
CA GLU A 356 7.28 18.32 10.67
C GLU A 356 8.01 17.04 10.22
N PRO A 357 8.81 17.08 9.14
CA PRO A 357 9.57 15.93 8.70
C PRO A 357 10.73 15.62 9.67
N PRO A 358 11.02 14.34 9.96
CA PRO A 358 12.12 13.96 10.80
C PRO A 358 13.45 14.31 10.12
N ASN A 359 14.44 14.75 10.89
CA ASN A 359 15.75 15.05 10.33
C ASN A 359 16.56 13.75 10.11
N PHE A 360 16.17 12.99 9.08
CA PHE A 360 16.69 11.66 8.74
C PHE A 360 18.21 11.63 8.67
N PHE A 361 18.83 12.55 7.92
CA PHE A 361 20.28 12.67 7.74
C PHE A 361 21.04 13.10 9.01
N GLN A 362 20.32 13.54 10.05
CA GLN A 362 20.88 13.79 11.37
C GLN A 362 20.60 12.64 12.37
N LYS A 363 19.61 11.76 12.11
CA LYS A 363 19.13 10.66 12.99
C LYS A 363 20.13 9.50 13.13
N TYR A 364 20.88 9.15 12.08
CA TYR A 364 21.82 8.01 12.08
C TYR A 364 23.29 8.43 12.04
N LYS A 365 24.18 7.62 12.63
CA LYS A 365 25.65 7.81 12.55
C LYS A 365 26.24 7.30 11.22
N HIS A 366 25.60 6.30 10.62
CA HIS A 366 26.05 5.57 9.44
C HIS A 366 24.91 5.42 8.45
N TYR A 367 25.25 5.43 7.16
CA TYR A 367 24.31 5.21 6.07
C TYR A 367 24.95 4.27 5.04
N ILE A 368 24.11 3.57 4.29
CA ILE A 368 24.46 3.03 2.98
C ILE A 368 23.80 3.95 1.95
N VAL A 369 24.61 4.51 1.04
CA VAL A 369 24.11 5.13 -0.20
C VAL A 369 23.97 4.00 -1.20
N LEU A 370 22.78 3.85 -1.77
CA LEU A 370 22.53 2.95 -2.89
C LEU A 370 22.36 3.80 -4.15
N THR A 371 23.16 3.54 -5.17
CA THR A 371 23.21 4.30 -6.43
C THR A 371 22.82 3.40 -7.59
N ALA A 372 21.87 3.85 -8.41
CA ALA A 372 21.54 3.25 -9.70
C ALA A 372 21.85 4.23 -10.83
N SER A 373 22.48 3.75 -11.90
CA SER A 373 22.74 4.56 -13.10
C SER A 373 22.53 3.81 -14.41
N ALA A 374 22.29 4.56 -15.48
CA ALA A 374 22.24 4.10 -16.87
C ALA A 374 22.55 5.27 -17.82
N SER A 375 22.85 4.99 -19.10
CA SER A 375 23.32 6.00 -20.05
C SER A 375 22.24 6.66 -20.93
N THR A 376 20.96 6.38 -20.69
CA THR A 376 19.82 7.07 -21.31
C THR A 376 18.67 7.19 -20.29
N GLU A 377 17.83 8.21 -20.43
CA GLU A 377 16.73 8.48 -19.49
C GLU A 377 15.68 7.35 -19.44
N GLU A 378 15.34 6.78 -20.60
CA GLU A 378 14.43 5.63 -20.74
C GLU A 378 14.94 4.40 -19.97
N HIS A 379 16.17 3.96 -20.25
CA HIS A 379 16.80 2.85 -19.54
C HIS A 379 17.00 3.17 -18.04
N HIS A 380 17.29 4.42 -17.70
CA HIS A 380 17.42 4.85 -16.31
C HIS A 380 16.09 4.74 -15.56
N LEU A 381 14.97 5.12 -16.17
CA LEU A 381 13.63 4.98 -15.59
C LEU A 381 13.27 3.51 -15.31
N GLU A 382 13.43 2.62 -16.29
CA GLU A 382 13.19 1.18 -16.13
C GLU A 382 14.06 0.59 -15.02
N TRP A 383 15.35 0.93 -15.04
CA TRP A 383 16.34 0.45 -14.08
C TRP A 383 16.05 0.94 -12.66
N VAL A 384 15.74 2.23 -12.49
CA VAL A 384 15.34 2.83 -11.20
C VAL A 384 14.09 2.14 -10.65
N GLY A 385 13.07 1.92 -11.47
CA GLY A 385 11.86 1.20 -11.06
C GLY A 385 12.14 -0.23 -10.58
N LEU A 386 12.98 -0.98 -11.31
CA LEU A 386 13.40 -2.31 -10.87
C LEU A 386 14.21 -2.27 -9.57
N VAL A 387 15.20 -1.37 -9.46
CA VAL A 387 16.04 -1.24 -8.26
C VAL A 387 15.19 -0.91 -7.03
N GLU A 388 14.32 0.11 -7.13
CA GLU A 388 13.43 0.53 -6.04
C GLU A 388 12.52 -0.62 -5.58
N SER A 389 11.97 -1.39 -6.54
CA SER A 389 11.16 -2.59 -6.27
C SER A 389 11.89 -3.69 -5.48
N LYS A 390 13.21 -3.59 -5.31
CA LYS A 390 14.06 -4.54 -4.59
C LYS A 390 14.73 -3.97 -3.35
N ILE A 391 14.69 -2.66 -3.04
CA ILE A 391 15.42 -2.11 -1.88
C ILE A 391 15.00 -2.75 -0.54
N ARG A 392 13.73 -3.17 -0.40
CA ARG A 392 13.29 -3.96 0.78
C ARG A 392 14.01 -5.30 0.94
N VAL A 393 14.57 -5.87 -0.12
CA VAL A 393 15.44 -7.08 -0.06
C VAL A 393 16.81 -6.72 0.54
N LEU A 394 17.37 -5.56 0.22
CA LEU A 394 18.59 -5.07 0.87
C LEU A 394 18.35 -4.80 2.36
N VAL A 395 17.22 -4.15 2.71
CA VAL A 395 16.79 -3.99 4.12
C VAL A 395 16.65 -5.36 4.81
N GLY A 396 16.02 -6.33 4.14
CA GLY A 396 15.85 -7.70 4.62
C GLY A 396 17.14 -8.52 4.72
N ASN A 397 18.20 -8.18 3.98
CA ASN A 397 19.54 -8.75 4.19
C ASN A 397 20.19 -8.09 5.42
N LEU A 398 20.22 -6.75 5.44
CA LEU A 398 20.85 -5.98 6.50
C LEU A 398 20.26 -6.25 7.89
N GLU A 399 18.94 -6.40 8.03
CA GLU A 399 18.33 -6.70 9.35
C GLU A 399 18.52 -8.16 9.81
N ARG A 400 19.04 -9.04 8.95
CA ARG A 400 19.51 -10.39 9.32
C ARG A 400 21.00 -10.44 9.67
N ASN A 401 21.76 -9.37 9.43
CA ASN A 401 23.17 -9.29 9.81
C ASN A 401 23.30 -9.16 11.33
N ASP A 402 24.10 -10.02 11.96
CA ASP A 402 24.22 -10.08 13.42
C ASP A 402 24.75 -8.81 14.09
N TYR A 403 25.35 -7.89 13.34
CA TYR A 403 25.83 -6.61 13.87
C TYR A 403 24.84 -5.46 13.67
N ILE A 404 23.72 -5.65 12.99
CA ILE A 404 22.73 -4.59 12.70
C ILE A 404 21.50 -4.72 13.62
N THR A 405 21.04 -3.58 14.14
CA THR A 405 19.80 -3.44 14.93
C THR A 405 18.64 -2.93 14.07
N LEU A 406 18.94 -2.06 13.09
CA LEU A 406 17.94 -1.39 12.26
C LEU A 406 18.55 -0.95 10.92
N ALA A 407 17.83 -1.19 9.83
CA ALA A 407 18.07 -0.56 8.53
C ALA A 407 16.83 0.27 8.12
N HIS A 408 16.99 1.59 8.04
CA HIS A 408 15.92 2.53 7.69
C HIS A 408 16.17 3.15 6.30
N VAL A 409 15.49 2.63 5.27
CA VAL A 409 15.44 3.27 3.94
C VAL A 409 14.64 4.56 3.99
N ASN A 410 15.19 5.67 3.50
CA ASN A 410 14.42 6.89 3.22
C ASN A 410 13.58 6.66 1.94
N PRO A 411 12.25 6.85 1.95
CA PRO A 411 11.44 6.73 0.74
C PRO A 411 11.71 7.78 -0.33
N GLN A 412 12.33 8.92 0.01
CA GLN A 412 12.75 9.89 -1.00
C GLN A 412 14.06 9.45 -1.66
N SER A 413 14.06 9.42 -3.00
CA SER A 413 15.24 9.27 -3.84
C SER A 413 15.82 10.64 -4.24
N PHE A 414 17.11 10.67 -4.58
CA PHE A 414 17.88 11.89 -4.85
C PHE A 414 18.69 11.72 -6.13
N HIS A 415 18.74 12.74 -6.97
CA HIS A 415 19.63 12.76 -8.14
C HIS A 415 21.06 13.17 -7.72
N SER A 416 22.08 12.67 -8.41
CA SER A 416 23.47 12.99 -8.06
C SER A 416 23.84 14.44 -8.40
N LEU A 417 24.79 15.00 -7.64
CA LEU A 417 25.39 16.29 -7.94
C LEU A 417 26.27 16.14 -9.18
N LYS A 418 26.04 16.98 -10.21
CA LYS A 418 26.65 16.86 -11.54
C LYS A 418 28.18 17.06 -11.59
N GLU A 419 28.82 17.33 -10.45
CA GLU A 419 30.24 17.69 -10.34
C GLU A 419 31.18 16.49 -10.15
N HIS A 420 30.66 15.27 -9.97
CA HIS A 420 31.45 14.09 -9.53
C HIS A 420 31.30 12.81 -10.37
N HIS A 421 30.57 12.83 -11.49
CA HIS A 421 30.42 11.70 -12.40
C HIS A 421 30.63 12.11 -13.87
N ASN A 422 30.77 11.13 -14.78
CA ASN A 422 30.76 11.41 -16.22
C ASN A 422 29.47 12.13 -16.62
N VAL A 423 29.59 13.10 -17.52
CA VAL A 423 28.54 14.05 -17.90
C VAL A 423 27.30 13.36 -18.52
N ASP A 424 27.46 12.13 -19.02
CA ASP A 424 26.47 11.41 -19.83
C ASP A 424 25.69 10.31 -19.09
N ASP A 425 26.01 10.02 -17.81
CA ASP A 425 25.31 8.98 -17.03
C ASP A 425 24.17 9.59 -16.19
N TYR A 426 22.96 9.03 -16.30
CA TYR A 426 21.80 9.36 -15.47
C TYR A 426 21.90 8.60 -14.13
N VAL A 427 21.73 9.29 -12.99
CA VAL A 427 22.04 8.74 -11.65
C VAL A 427 20.96 9.06 -10.62
N THR A 428 20.45 8.03 -9.94
CA THR A 428 19.53 8.12 -8.79
C THR A 428 20.13 7.42 -7.57
N MET A 429 19.92 8.00 -6.39
CA MET A 429 20.44 7.54 -5.11
C MET A 429 19.34 7.40 -4.05
N TRP A 430 19.42 6.36 -3.24
CA TRP A 430 18.62 6.18 -2.02
C TRP A 430 19.55 6.06 -0.81
N PHE A 431 19.06 6.44 0.38
CA PHE A 431 19.84 6.42 1.61
C PHE A 431 19.21 5.51 2.65
N ILE A 432 19.98 4.55 3.15
CA ILE A 432 19.57 3.61 4.21
C ILE A 432 20.35 3.94 5.48
N GLY A 433 19.68 4.51 6.47
CA GLY A 433 20.27 4.81 7.79
C GLY A 433 20.42 3.55 8.63
N ILE A 434 21.63 3.31 9.15
CA ILE A 434 21.98 2.08 9.88
C ILE A 434 22.17 2.36 11.37
N ILE A 435 21.57 1.51 12.20
CA ILE A 435 21.92 1.36 13.62
C ILE A 435 22.58 0.00 13.80
N PHE A 436 23.83 -0.02 14.25
CA PHE A 436 24.53 -1.24 14.64
C PHE A 436 24.22 -1.63 16.10
N LYS A 437 24.31 -2.92 16.43
CA LYS A 437 24.19 -3.42 17.81
C LYS A 437 25.41 -2.93 18.61
N LYS A 438 25.21 -2.57 19.88
CA LYS A 438 26.33 -2.27 20.79
C LYS A 438 26.99 -3.58 21.20
N VAL A 439 28.27 -3.76 20.90
CA VAL A 439 29.08 -4.86 21.42
C VAL A 439 29.81 -4.35 22.67
N GLU A 440 29.39 -4.81 23.85
CA GLU A 440 29.81 -4.19 25.11
C GLU A 440 31.26 -4.52 25.51
N ASN A 441 31.83 -5.56 24.93
CA ASN A 441 33.12 -6.16 25.30
C ASN A 441 34.24 -5.96 24.25
N ALA A 442 34.06 -5.05 23.29
CA ALA A 442 35.06 -4.74 22.26
C ALA A 442 35.36 -3.24 22.21
N GLU A 443 36.63 -2.87 22.00
CA GLU A 443 37.05 -1.48 21.75
C GLU A 443 36.80 -1.06 20.29
N SER A 444 36.95 -2.03 19.37
CA SER A 444 36.56 -1.90 17.98
C SER A 444 35.99 -3.21 17.43
N VAL A 445 35.05 -3.11 16.50
CA VAL A 445 34.41 -4.24 15.81
C VAL A 445 34.56 -4.05 14.31
N ASN A 446 35.15 -5.02 13.63
CA ASN A 446 35.19 -5.06 12.17
C ASN A 446 33.94 -5.75 11.64
N ILE A 447 33.15 -5.04 10.85
CA ILE A 447 31.93 -5.54 10.20
C ILE A 447 32.19 -5.58 8.69
N ASP A 448 31.89 -6.72 8.07
CA ASP A 448 31.88 -6.90 6.63
C ASP A 448 30.43 -7.03 6.15
N LEU A 449 29.96 -6.07 5.36
CA LEU A 449 28.62 -6.04 4.75
C LEU A 449 28.66 -6.45 3.26
N THR A 450 29.81 -6.89 2.76
CA THR A 450 29.99 -7.27 1.34
C THR A 450 29.02 -8.38 0.93
N GLN A 451 28.77 -9.36 1.80
CA GLN A 451 27.86 -10.46 1.48
C GLN A 451 26.40 -10.02 1.40
N ASP A 452 25.92 -9.20 2.35
CA ASP A 452 24.54 -8.69 2.36
C ASP A 452 24.22 -7.87 1.09
N ILE A 453 25.21 -7.10 0.64
CA ILE A 453 25.12 -6.25 -0.54
C ILE A 453 25.28 -7.05 -1.83
N GLN A 454 26.23 -8.00 -1.91
CA GLN A 454 26.39 -8.87 -3.09
C GLN A 454 25.14 -9.73 -3.32
N LEU A 455 24.55 -10.29 -2.25
CA LEU A 455 23.29 -11.03 -2.34
C LEU A 455 22.16 -10.17 -2.92
N PHE A 456 22.15 -8.87 -2.61
CA PHE A 456 21.17 -7.93 -3.15
C PHE A 456 21.47 -7.55 -4.62
N THR A 457 22.70 -7.18 -4.97
CA THR A 457 23.05 -6.81 -6.35
C THR A 457 22.90 -8.00 -7.31
N ASP A 458 23.33 -9.19 -6.90
CA ASP A 458 23.08 -10.44 -7.64
C ASP A 458 21.58 -10.70 -7.84
N THR A 459 20.73 -10.38 -6.87
CA THR A 459 19.27 -10.54 -6.99
C THR A 459 18.68 -9.55 -8.00
N VAL A 460 19.13 -8.29 -7.99
CA VAL A 460 18.70 -7.26 -8.96
C VAL A 460 19.13 -7.64 -10.38
N TYR A 461 20.42 -7.90 -10.62
CA TYR A 461 20.91 -8.26 -11.96
C TYR A 461 20.30 -9.57 -12.47
N ARG A 462 20.10 -10.58 -11.61
CA ARG A 462 19.43 -11.83 -12.00
C ARG A 462 17.99 -11.59 -12.43
N GLN A 463 17.22 -10.76 -11.70
CA GLN A 463 15.87 -10.43 -12.15
C GLN A 463 15.89 -9.63 -13.46
N ALA A 464 16.77 -8.64 -13.61
CA ALA A 464 16.88 -7.81 -14.81
C ALA A 464 17.18 -8.64 -16.07
N ASN A 465 18.05 -9.64 -15.94
CA ASN A 465 18.32 -10.64 -17.00
C ASN A 465 17.10 -11.51 -17.28
N ASN A 466 16.42 -12.02 -16.25
CA ASN A 466 15.23 -12.88 -16.40
C ASN A 466 14.06 -12.20 -17.12
N ILE A 467 14.02 -10.87 -17.17
CA ILE A 467 13.01 -10.07 -17.90
C ILE A 467 13.57 -9.38 -19.16
N ASN A 468 14.81 -9.68 -19.57
CA ASN A 468 15.51 -9.09 -20.74
C ASN A 468 15.63 -7.55 -20.73
N MET A 469 15.49 -6.92 -19.55
CA MET A 469 15.54 -5.47 -19.37
C MET A 469 16.97 -4.97 -19.21
N LEU A 470 17.91 -5.80 -18.72
CA LEU A 470 19.29 -5.39 -18.49
C LEU A 470 20.01 -4.98 -19.78
N LYS A 471 20.44 -3.72 -19.87
CA LYS A 471 21.23 -3.17 -20.99
C LYS A 471 22.68 -2.93 -20.58
N GLU A 472 23.53 -2.62 -21.56
CA GLU A 472 24.87 -2.12 -21.27
C GLU A 472 24.80 -0.83 -20.44
N LYS A 473 25.83 -0.58 -19.62
CA LYS A 473 25.95 0.58 -18.70
C LYS A 473 24.89 0.71 -17.60
N MET A 474 23.82 -0.09 -17.57
CA MET A 474 22.97 -0.22 -16.36
C MET A 474 23.83 -0.74 -15.18
N ARG A 475 23.90 0.03 -14.10
CA ARG A 475 24.75 -0.25 -12.93
C ARG A 475 24.01 0.01 -11.63
N ILE A 476 24.27 -0.85 -10.64
CA ILE A 476 23.90 -0.64 -9.25
C ILE A 476 25.14 -0.79 -8.36
N GLU A 477 25.33 0.18 -7.48
CA GLU A 477 26.43 0.27 -6.52
C GLU A 477 25.87 0.60 -5.13
N ALA A 478 26.48 0.06 -4.08
CA ALA A 478 26.18 0.45 -2.70
C ALA A 478 27.49 0.83 -1.99
N THR A 479 27.44 1.90 -1.18
CA THR A 479 28.61 2.50 -0.54
C THR A 479 28.30 2.93 0.89
N HIS A 480 29.12 2.53 1.86
CA HIS A 480 28.97 2.93 3.26
C HIS A 480 29.57 4.32 3.50
N VAL A 481 28.79 5.20 4.14
CA VAL A 481 29.21 6.56 4.48
C VAL A 481 28.92 6.86 5.95
N LYS A 482 29.86 7.52 6.62
CA LYS A 482 29.62 8.10 7.95
C LYS A 482 28.83 9.38 7.78
N LYS A 483 27.97 9.73 8.74
CA LYS A 483 27.16 10.97 8.74
C LYS A 483 27.91 12.24 8.32
N LYS A 484 29.18 12.39 8.70
CA LYS A 484 30.04 13.54 8.34
C LYS A 484 30.29 13.67 6.82
N GLN A 485 30.23 12.57 6.06
CA GLN A 485 30.56 12.49 4.63
C GLN A 485 29.34 12.72 3.71
N LEU A 486 28.12 12.84 4.25
CA LEU A 486 26.90 13.03 3.44
C LEU A 486 26.92 14.30 2.57
N HIS A 487 27.75 15.29 2.93
CA HIS A 487 27.90 16.55 2.18
C HIS A 487 28.56 16.38 0.79
N HIS A 488 29.15 15.22 0.49
CA HIS A 488 29.60 14.88 -0.87
C HIS A 488 28.47 14.38 -1.79
N TYR A 489 27.30 14.04 -1.22
CA TYR A 489 26.17 13.43 -1.94
C TYR A 489 24.90 14.29 -1.93
N LEU A 490 24.77 15.22 -0.98
CA LEU A 490 23.55 15.97 -0.73
C LEU A 490 23.81 17.45 -0.47
N PRO A 491 23.03 18.37 -1.09
CA PRO A 491 23.05 19.80 -0.81
C PRO A 491 22.95 20.15 0.67
N ALA A 492 23.55 21.29 1.05
CA ALA A 492 23.60 21.76 2.43
C ALA A 492 22.21 21.99 3.03
N GLU A 493 21.21 22.34 2.21
CA GLU A 493 19.83 22.66 2.58
C GLU A 493 19.08 21.40 3.08
N ILE A 494 19.45 20.23 2.56
CA ILE A 494 18.89 18.93 2.97
C ILE A 494 19.54 18.49 4.29
N LEU A 495 20.83 18.77 4.47
CA LEU A 495 21.61 18.36 5.64
C LEU A 495 21.47 19.31 6.85
N GLN A 496 21.27 20.61 6.61
CA GLN A 496 21.28 21.69 7.61
C GLN A 496 19.88 22.22 7.98
N LYS A 497 18.84 21.38 7.96
CA LYS A 497 17.55 21.68 8.62
C LYS A 497 17.68 21.71 10.16
N LYS A 498 18.43 22.71 10.66
CA LYS A 498 18.47 23.13 12.07
C LYS A 498 17.11 23.71 12.44
N LYS A 499 16.76 23.67 13.74
CA LYS A 499 15.65 24.49 14.26
C LYS A 499 15.90 25.95 13.87
N LYS A 500 14.89 26.65 13.35
CA LYS A 500 14.86 28.12 13.46
C LYS A 500 14.92 28.44 14.97
N GLN A 501 15.98 29.10 15.40
CA GLN A 501 15.98 29.73 16.72
C GLN A 501 15.03 30.92 16.65
N SER A 502 14.30 31.18 17.74
CA SER A 502 13.43 32.34 17.90
C SER A 502 14.24 33.62 17.69
N ALA A 503 13.68 34.58 16.95
CA ALA A 503 14.35 35.85 16.68
C ALA A 503 14.54 36.65 17.99
N PRO A 504 15.70 37.29 18.20
CA PRO A 504 15.83 38.35 19.19
C PRO A 504 15.18 39.64 18.67
N ASP A 505 14.68 40.47 19.57
CA ASP A 505 14.05 41.76 19.23
C ASP A 505 15.04 42.72 18.55
N ILE A 506 14.56 43.42 17.52
CA ILE A 506 15.31 44.50 16.86
C ILE A 506 14.78 45.83 17.38
N ASN A 507 15.66 46.62 17.99
CA ASN A 507 15.43 48.02 18.28
C ASN A 507 16.39 48.91 17.46
N ARG A 508 16.07 50.20 17.38
CA ARG A 508 16.64 51.24 16.49
C ARG A 508 18.18 51.41 16.70
N ASN A 509 18.99 51.96 15.77
CA ASN A 509 18.71 53.06 14.83
C ASN A 509 19.79 53.25 13.72
N SER A 510 19.44 53.98 12.64
CA SER A 510 20.26 54.89 11.79
C SER A 510 21.50 54.47 10.93
N SER A 511 21.40 54.81 9.63
CA SER A 511 22.40 55.39 8.69
C SER A 511 23.64 54.62 8.17
N GLY A 512 23.83 54.57 6.83
CA GLY A 512 25.16 54.38 6.20
C GLY A 512 25.25 53.85 4.74
N THR A 513 25.09 54.72 3.73
CA THR A 513 25.72 54.61 2.37
C THR A 513 25.22 53.53 1.38
N ILE A 514 25.50 53.74 0.08
CA ILE A 514 24.97 53.01 -1.10
C ILE A 514 26.11 52.31 -1.87
N SER A 515 25.89 51.08 -2.36
CA SER A 515 26.55 50.54 -3.56
C SER A 515 25.71 49.42 -4.20
N ASN A 516 25.89 49.18 -5.51
CA ASN A 516 25.03 48.30 -6.31
C ASN A 516 25.51 46.83 -6.30
N ALA A 517 24.56 45.88 -6.23
CA ALA A 517 24.75 44.50 -6.65
C ALA A 517 23.44 43.91 -7.23
N ASN A 518 23.56 43.01 -8.20
CA ASN A 518 22.47 42.56 -9.07
C ASN A 518 21.34 41.81 -8.34
N ARG A 519 20.10 42.04 -8.78
CA ARG A 519 18.94 41.23 -8.38
C ARG A 519 18.93 39.89 -9.14
N THR A 520 19.12 38.78 -8.43
CA THR A 520 18.73 37.43 -8.90
C THR A 520 17.54 36.95 -8.07
N SER A 521 16.39 36.77 -8.74
CA SER A 521 15.15 36.30 -8.11
C SER A 521 15.11 34.78 -8.05
N LEU A 522 15.34 34.20 -6.86
CA LEU A 522 15.24 32.77 -6.62
C LEU A 522 13.81 32.40 -6.17
N GLU A 523 12.93 32.07 -7.12
CA GLU A 523 11.65 31.42 -6.83
C GLU A 523 11.86 29.93 -6.48
N GLY A 524 12.11 29.67 -5.20
CA GLY A 524 12.33 28.33 -4.67
C GLY A 524 11.04 27.54 -4.38
N ASN A 525 10.30 27.16 -5.43
CA ASN A 525 9.16 26.23 -5.30
C ASN A 525 9.65 24.81 -4.97
N LEU A 526 9.81 24.53 -3.66
CA LEU A 526 10.31 23.26 -3.14
C LEU A 526 9.22 22.16 -3.15
N LEU A 527 8.87 21.68 -4.34
CA LEU A 527 7.84 20.65 -4.54
C LEU A 527 8.25 19.29 -3.92
N ASP A 528 7.26 18.60 -3.34
CA ASP A 528 7.44 17.44 -2.49
C ASP A 528 7.51 16.14 -3.32
N THR A 529 8.73 15.75 -3.74
CA THR A 529 8.98 14.57 -4.60
C THR A 529 8.83 13.22 -3.89
N SER A 530 7.72 13.01 -3.18
CA SER A 530 7.20 11.68 -2.85
C SER A 530 6.40 11.13 -4.04
N ARG A 531 7.10 10.81 -5.13
CA ARG A 531 6.51 10.06 -6.25
C ARG A 531 6.08 8.69 -5.72
N ASP A 532 4.77 8.45 -5.69
CA ASP A 532 4.23 7.10 -5.50
C ASP A 532 4.58 6.30 -6.75
N THR A 533 5.37 5.23 -6.60
CA THR A 533 5.93 4.52 -7.74
C THR A 533 4.88 3.64 -8.42
N ASP A 534 4.35 4.12 -9.55
CA ASP A 534 3.91 3.26 -10.65
C ASP A 534 4.12 3.92 -12.04
N SER A 535 5.27 4.60 -12.19
CA SER A 535 5.88 5.26 -13.39
C SER A 535 5.23 6.57 -13.89
N GLY A 536 5.94 7.54 -14.49
CA GLY A 536 7.28 7.45 -15.12
C GLY A 536 8.08 8.77 -15.28
N SER A 537 8.63 9.00 -16.48
CA SER A 537 9.58 10.08 -16.84
C SER A 537 8.92 11.44 -17.14
N PRO A 538 9.66 12.57 -17.03
CA PRO A 538 9.17 13.92 -17.36
C PRO A 538 9.49 14.32 -18.81
N PHE A 539 8.85 15.37 -19.37
CA PHE A 539 9.48 16.20 -20.42
C PHE A 539 8.93 17.66 -20.48
N SER A 540 9.56 18.48 -21.34
CA SER A 540 9.60 19.94 -21.37
C SER A 540 8.30 20.72 -21.70
N SER A 541 8.21 21.94 -21.17
CA SER A 541 7.19 22.95 -21.49
C SER A 541 7.42 23.71 -22.82
N PRO A 542 6.35 24.04 -23.57
CA PRO A 542 6.34 25.11 -24.57
C PRO A 542 6.19 26.52 -23.94
N ALA A 543 6.12 27.56 -24.79
CA ALA A 543 6.34 28.96 -24.40
C ALA A 543 5.10 29.77 -23.95
N LEU A 544 5.38 30.94 -23.35
CA LEU A 544 4.45 31.93 -22.75
C LEU A 544 3.47 32.59 -23.73
N LEU A 545 2.23 32.83 -23.27
CA LEU A 545 1.38 33.93 -23.78
C LEU A 545 0.48 34.59 -22.70
N GLN A 546 0.90 35.79 -22.28
CA GLN A 546 0.10 36.93 -21.78
C GLN A 546 -0.80 36.78 -20.52
N LYS A 547 -1.31 37.93 -20.04
CA LYS A 547 -1.82 38.20 -18.69
C LYS A 547 -3.06 39.11 -18.78
N PRO A 548 -4.07 38.95 -17.91
CA PRO A 548 -4.44 40.06 -17.01
C PRO A 548 -4.90 39.57 -15.61
N SER A 549 -4.40 40.13 -14.50
CA SER A 549 -4.98 41.23 -13.70
C SER A 549 -5.49 40.70 -12.32
N LYS A 550 -5.91 41.58 -11.39
CA LYS A 550 -6.05 41.28 -9.96
C LYS A 550 -7.49 40.99 -9.51
N PRO A 551 -7.73 40.10 -8.52
CA PRO A 551 -9.02 39.94 -7.85
C PRO A 551 -9.22 40.94 -6.69
N ASN A 552 -10.48 41.11 -6.27
CA ASN A 552 -10.90 41.71 -4.99
C ASN A 552 -11.47 40.60 -4.06
N PRO A 553 -11.49 40.79 -2.72
CA PRO A 553 -11.90 39.76 -1.77
C PRO A 553 -13.41 39.70 -1.52
N LEU A 554 -13.95 38.51 -1.22
CA LEU A 554 -15.33 38.36 -0.75
C LEU A 554 -15.54 37.15 0.19
N GLY A 555 -16.39 37.33 1.20
CA GLY A 555 -17.41 36.36 1.65
C GLY A 555 -17.00 34.99 2.20
N THR A 556 -17.11 34.81 3.52
CA THR A 556 -17.08 33.49 4.17
C THR A 556 -18.46 32.82 4.23
N GLU A 557 -18.87 32.04 3.21
CA GLU A 557 -20.06 31.16 3.30
C GLU A 557 -19.92 29.74 2.71
N ASP A 558 -18.97 29.46 1.80
CA ASP A 558 -19.01 28.22 0.99
C ASP A 558 -18.68 26.89 1.69
N LEU A 559 -18.31 26.88 2.98
CA LEU A 559 -17.88 25.67 3.68
C LEU A 559 -18.98 24.60 3.85
N GLN A 560 -20.25 24.91 3.56
CA GLN A 560 -21.37 23.96 3.62
C GLN A 560 -21.76 23.32 2.27
N LYS A 561 -21.24 23.80 1.13
CA LYS A 561 -21.60 23.25 -0.20
C LYS A 561 -20.85 21.96 -0.57
N TYR A 562 -19.60 21.83 -0.12
CA TYR A 562 -18.65 20.74 -0.44
C TYR A 562 -19.17 19.30 -0.23
N VAL A 563 -20.24 19.10 0.53
CA VAL A 563 -20.63 17.78 1.06
C VAL A 563 -21.83 17.14 0.32
N ARG A 564 -22.65 17.90 -0.43
CA ARG A 564 -23.88 17.34 -1.05
C ARG A 564 -23.68 16.60 -2.38
N LEU A 565 -22.55 16.76 -3.07
CA LEU A 565 -22.34 16.22 -4.42
C LEU A 565 -21.78 14.79 -4.49
N THR A 566 -21.29 14.21 -3.37
CA THR A 566 -20.50 12.95 -3.42
C THR A 566 -21.26 11.67 -3.06
N ASP A 567 -22.55 11.71 -2.72
CA ASP A 567 -23.29 10.54 -2.20
C ASP A 567 -24.52 10.09 -2.99
N VAL A 568 -24.97 10.82 -4.03
CA VAL A 568 -26.02 10.37 -4.96
C VAL A 568 -25.79 10.92 -6.38
N PHE A 569 -25.19 10.14 -7.29
CA PHE A 569 -25.48 10.23 -8.73
C PHE A 569 -25.23 8.91 -9.47
N ILE A 570 -26.31 8.32 -9.98
CA ILE A 570 -26.27 7.45 -11.16
C ILE A 570 -26.56 8.36 -12.35
N VAL A 571 -25.72 8.32 -13.39
CA VAL A 571 -25.87 9.18 -14.58
C VAL A 571 -26.95 8.58 -15.51
N ASN A 572 -28.20 8.93 -15.24
CA ASN A 572 -29.33 8.64 -16.14
C ASN A 572 -29.46 9.73 -17.20
N SER A 573 -28.93 9.48 -18.39
CA SER A 573 -29.07 10.36 -19.56
C SER A 573 -30.30 9.99 -20.39
N THR A 574 -31.46 10.59 -20.13
CA THR A 574 -32.66 10.48 -20.99
C THR A 574 -32.98 11.82 -21.64
N SER A 575 -32.87 11.89 -22.96
CA SER A 575 -33.24 13.06 -23.76
C SER A 575 -34.76 13.26 -23.82
N PRO A 576 -35.28 14.50 -23.70
CA PRO A 576 -36.70 14.77 -23.83
C PRO A 576 -37.13 14.81 -25.30
N GLU A 577 -37.86 13.80 -25.77
CA GLU A 577 -38.54 13.88 -27.06
C GLU A 577 -39.74 14.85 -27.01
N LYS A 578 -40.05 15.46 -28.15
CA LYS A 578 -41.09 16.48 -28.26
C LYS A 578 -42.47 15.84 -28.37
N ILE A 579 -43.37 16.25 -27.49
CA ILE A 579 -44.81 15.96 -27.64
C ILE A 579 -45.32 16.65 -28.91
N GLN A 580 -45.86 15.88 -29.84
CA GLN A 580 -46.83 16.38 -30.83
C GLN A 580 -48.22 15.84 -30.47
N VAL A 581 -49.21 16.72 -30.53
CA VAL A 581 -50.61 16.41 -30.25
C VAL A 581 -51.36 16.29 -31.57
N THR A 582 -52.02 15.15 -31.79
CA THR A 582 -53.10 15.00 -32.77
C THR A 582 -54.21 14.14 -32.19
N ASP A 583 -55.41 14.70 -32.10
CA ASP A 583 -56.61 13.95 -31.72
C ASP A 583 -57.07 13.01 -32.83
N THR A 584 -57.55 11.83 -32.47
CA THR A 584 -58.78 11.30 -33.09
C THR A 584 -59.53 10.34 -32.16
N THR A 585 -60.86 10.38 -32.19
CA THR A 585 -61.75 9.67 -31.28
C THR A 585 -62.21 8.31 -31.83
N LYS A 586 -62.39 7.30 -30.97
CA LYS A 586 -63.72 6.71 -30.63
C LYS A 586 -63.70 5.38 -29.86
N MET A 587 -64.42 5.39 -28.73
CA MET A 587 -65.33 4.37 -28.18
C MET A 587 -64.82 2.98 -27.68
N SER A 588 -65.46 2.56 -26.59
CA SER A 588 -65.30 1.32 -25.79
C SER A 588 -66.47 0.33 -26.07
N PRO A 589 -66.79 -0.71 -25.25
CA PRO A 589 -66.00 -1.59 -24.36
C PRO A 589 -66.35 -3.10 -24.56
N VAL A 590 -65.77 -4.02 -23.75
CA VAL A 590 -66.33 -5.34 -23.27
C VAL A 590 -65.24 -6.02 -22.39
N VAL A 591 -65.42 -6.28 -21.07
CA VAL A 591 -65.99 -7.49 -20.40
C VAL A 591 -65.31 -8.81 -20.82
N GLY A 592 -64.82 -9.72 -19.96
CA GLY A 592 -64.79 -9.79 -18.49
C GLY A 592 -64.20 -11.15 -18.01
N ALA A 593 -64.43 -11.51 -16.73
CA ALA A 593 -63.88 -12.69 -16.00
C ALA A 593 -62.35 -12.63 -15.71
N LYS A 594 -61.79 -12.88 -14.52
CA LYS A 594 -62.02 -13.85 -13.41
C LYS A 594 -61.69 -15.31 -13.76
N ASN A 595 -60.70 -15.87 -13.07
CA ASN A 595 -60.84 -17.04 -12.18
C ASN A 595 -59.54 -17.32 -11.40
N GLU A 596 -59.64 -17.43 -10.07
CA GLU A 596 -58.74 -18.27 -9.27
C GLU A 596 -59.29 -19.71 -9.25
N PRO A 597 -58.50 -20.70 -8.78
CA PRO A 597 -58.87 -21.26 -7.48
C PRO A 597 -57.69 -21.55 -6.54
N THR A 598 -57.99 -21.62 -5.24
CA THR A 598 -57.09 -21.98 -4.14
C THR A 598 -57.11 -23.49 -3.82
N SER A 599 -56.00 -24.05 -3.30
CA SER A 599 -56.03 -24.90 -2.08
C SER A 599 -54.65 -25.43 -1.61
N THR A 600 -54.29 -25.09 -0.36
CA THR A 600 -53.64 -25.92 0.71
C THR A 600 -52.48 -26.90 0.42
N GLY A 601 -51.40 -26.79 1.22
CA GLY A 601 -50.43 -27.90 1.43
C GLY A 601 -49.17 -27.57 2.24
N ASN A 602 -49.24 -27.55 3.59
CA ASN A 602 -48.04 -27.54 4.46
C ASN A 602 -47.49 -28.97 4.67
N PRO A 603 -46.18 -29.10 4.94
CA PRO A 603 -45.79 -29.66 6.24
C PRO A 603 -44.76 -28.78 6.97
N THR A 604 -44.40 -29.15 8.20
CA THR A 604 -43.54 -28.33 9.09
C THR A 604 -42.70 -29.22 10.02
N ILE A 605 -41.63 -28.65 10.60
CA ILE A 605 -40.79 -29.17 11.70
C ILE A 605 -39.73 -30.22 11.30
N SER A 606 -38.47 -29.78 11.38
CA SER A 606 -37.47 -30.41 12.27
C SER A 606 -36.36 -29.41 12.57
N GLN A 607 -36.34 -28.89 13.81
CA GLN A 607 -35.21 -28.13 14.35
C GLN A 607 -34.40 -29.03 15.28
N ALA A 608 -33.08 -29.02 15.15
CA ALA A 608 -32.17 -29.64 16.11
C ALA A 608 -31.32 -28.53 16.76
N VAL A 609 -31.43 -28.39 18.08
CA VAL A 609 -30.64 -27.46 18.89
C VAL A 609 -29.51 -28.22 19.56
N CYS A 610 -28.28 -27.69 19.48
CA CYS A 610 -27.17 -28.08 20.34
C CYS A 610 -26.31 -26.84 20.66
N THR A 611 -25.59 -26.84 21.77
CA THR A 611 -25.42 -25.63 22.58
C THR A 611 -24.02 -25.51 23.18
N ILE A 612 -23.29 -24.42 22.86
CA ILE A 612 -22.33 -23.67 23.72
C ILE A 612 -21.13 -24.49 24.29
N PRO A 613 -19.86 -24.06 24.06
CA PRO A 613 -19.37 -22.90 24.80
C PRO A 613 -18.44 -21.91 24.09
N THR A 614 -18.66 -20.63 24.40
CA THR A 614 -17.73 -19.52 24.14
C THR A 614 -16.83 -19.30 25.35
N VAL A 615 -15.51 -19.22 25.17
CA VAL A 615 -14.57 -18.87 26.24
C VAL A 615 -14.25 -17.38 26.19
N VAL A 616 -14.62 -16.64 27.24
CA VAL A 616 -14.30 -15.20 27.39
C VAL A 616 -13.39 -15.00 28.60
N GLY A 617 -12.10 -14.78 28.34
CA GLY A 617 -11.11 -14.46 29.37
C GLY A 617 -10.97 -12.96 29.60
N ARG A 618 -11.52 -12.44 30.71
CA ARG A 618 -11.15 -11.13 31.27
C ARG A 618 -11.01 -11.22 32.78
N ASN A 619 -9.77 -11.07 33.26
CA ASN A 619 -9.47 -11.03 34.68
C ASN A 619 -9.92 -9.69 35.29
N VAL A 620 -10.56 -9.76 36.46
CA VAL A 620 -10.84 -8.61 37.34
C VAL A 620 -10.28 -8.93 38.73
N ILE A 621 -9.63 -7.95 39.37
CA ILE A 621 -8.96 -8.11 40.66
C ILE A 621 -9.95 -7.92 41.81
N PRO A 622 -10.10 -8.87 42.75
CA PRO A 622 -10.75 -8.65 44.04
C PRO A 622 -9.73 -8.37 45.16
N ARG A 623 -10.11 -7.58 46.16
CA ARG A 623 -9.35 -7.40 47.41
C ARG A 623 -10.31 -7.08 48.57
N LEU A 624 -10.02 -7.62 49.76
CA LEU A 624 -10.80 -7.48 51.02
C LEU A 624 -12.15 -8.25 50.96
N THR A 625 -12.70 -8.82 52.03
CA THR A 625 -12.44 -8.69 53.50
C THR A 625 -12.34 -10.05 54.21
N SER A 626 -11.98 -10.05 55.51
CA SER A 626 -11.80 -11.24 56.37
C SER A 626 -12.97 -11.45 57.35
N PRO A 627 -13.01 -12.60 58.05
CA PRO A 627 -13.53 -12.61 59.43
C PRO A 627 -12.66 -13.36 60.47
N SER A 628 -12.50 -12.71 61.64
CA SER A 628 -12.42 -13.28 63.02
C SER A 628 -11.39 -14.36 63.43
N ASN A 629 -10.49 -13.98 64.36
CA ASN A 629 -10.08 -14.61 65.66
C ASN A 629 -9.91 -16.14 65.80
N GLN A 630 -9.00 -16.75 66.60
CA GLN A 630 -7.85 -16.40 67.48
C GLN A 630 -7.26 -17.75 68.02
N PRO A 631 -6.18 -17.86 68.84
CA PRO A 631 -5.09 -16.94 69.22
C PRO A 631 -3.66 -17.55 69.00
N LEU A 632 -2.61 -16.91 69.57
CA LEU A 632 -1.19 -17.34 69.57
C LEU A 632 -0.84 -18.28 70.75
N PRO A 633 0.37 -18.91 70.78
CA PRO A 633 1.46 -18.30 71.56
C PRO A 633 2.92 -18.46 71.02
N ASN A 634 3.75 -17.43 71.30
CA ASN A 634 5.21 -17.40 71.56
C ASN A 634 6.25 -18.09 70.62
N GLY A 635 7.31 -17.35 70.26
CA GLY A 635 8.53 -17.89 69.59
C GLY A 635 9.55 -16.82 69.17
N THR A 636 10.41 -16.36 70.10
CA THR A 636 11.33 -15.22 69.92
C THR A 636 12.58 -15.43 69.04
N ARG A 637 12.96 -14.33 68.35
CA ARG A 637 14.33 -13.75 68.17
C ARG A 637 15.25 -14.09 66.95
N LEU A 638 15.76 -12.99 66.37
CA LEU A 638 17.12 -12.70 65.84
C LEU A 638 17.52 -13.01 64.37
N ASN A 639 17.83 -11.92 63.65
CA ASN A 639 18.86 -11.78 62.59
C ASN A 639 20.29 -11.78 63.23
N PRO A 640 21.44 -11.82 62.50
CA PRO A 640 21.66 -11.54 61.06
C PRO A 640 22.65 -12.50 60.31
N SER A 641 22.99 -12.13 59.06
CA SER A 641 24.16 -12.57 58.27
C SER A 641 25.46 -11.82 58.68
N PRO A 642 26.69 -12.01 58.10
CA PRO A 642 27.08 -12.73 56.85
C PRO A 642 28.47 -13.47 56.85
N ASN A 643 28.93 -13.86 55.64
CA ASN A 643 30.33 -14.03 55.15
C ASN A 643 31.18 -15.34 55.34
N SER A 644 31.84 -15.71 54.21
CA SER A 644 33.26 -16.15 54.03
C SER A 644 33.69 -17.63 53.76
N SER A 645 34.25 -17.83 52.55
CA SER A 645 35.50 -18.53 52.15
C SER A 645 35.77 -20.08 52.22
N THR A 646 35.97 -20.65 51.00
CA THR A 646 37.05 -21.57 50.54
C THR A 646 37.23 -23.03 51.02
N SER A 647 37.28 -23.99 50.07
CA SER A 647 38.51 -24.82 49.82
C SER A 647 38.46 -25.86 48.66
N LYS A 648 39.51 -25.82 47.82
CA LYS A 648 40.24 -26.93 47.12
C LYS A 648 39.60 -27.75 45.95
N ARG A 649 40.50 -28.37 45.18
CA ARG A 649 40.38 -29.14 43.91
C ARG A 649 41.29 -30.39 44.01
N PRO A 650 41.20 -31.42 43.13
CA PRO A 650 42.27 -31.56 42.10
C PRO A 650 41.94 -32.28 40.76
N HIS A 651 42.73 -31.95 39.72
CA HIS A 651 43.17 -32.72 38.53
C HIS A 651 42.23 -33.26 37.40
N SER A 652 42.87 -33.52 36.23
CA SER A 652 42.38 -33.96 34.90
C SER A 652 43.58 -34.52 34.10
N PRO A 653 43.42 -35.29 32.99
CA PRO A 653 43.62 -34.76 31.60
C PRO A 653 42.75 -35.55 30.54
N ILE A 654 42.95 -35.66 29.20
CA ILE A 654 43.97 -35.17 28.24
C ILE A 654 43.40 -34.71 26.85
N LEU A 655 43.67 -35.43 25.73
CA LEU A 655 43.51 -35.08 24.29
C LEU A 655 43.11 -36.38 23.48
N GLU A 656 42.96 -36.50 22.14
CA GLU A 656 43.37 -35.69 20.96
C GLU A 656 42.48 -35.93 19.68
N GLU A 657 43.01 -35.75 18.45
CA GLU A 657 42.28 -35.39 17.20
C GLU A 657 42.11 -36.48 16.08
N SER A 658 41.57 -36.04 14.93
CA SER A 658 41.19 -36.74 13.68
C SER A 658 42.33 -37.18 12.71
N PRO A 659 41.99 -37.92 11.61
CA PRO A 659 42.74 -37.82 10.35
C PRO A 659 41.88 -37.69 9.05
N LYS A 660 42.55 -37.56 7.88
CA LYS A 660 41.95 -37.32 6.53
C LYS A 660 42.53 -38.27 5.45
N ARG A 661 41.73 -38.54 4.40
CA ARG A 661 42.05 -38.90 2.97
C ARG A 661 43.37 -39.62 2.61
N LEU A 662 43.29 -40.70 1.79
CA LEU A 662 43.74 -40.71 0.37
C LEU A 662 43.30 -41.98 -0.43
N LYS A 663 43.10 -41.80 -1.76
CA LYS A 663 43.55 -42.56 -2.98
C LYS A 663 44.07 -44.03 -2.91
N ASP A 664 44.06 -44.87 -3.95
CA ASP A 664 43.73 -44.74 -5.41
C ASP A 664 43.55 -46.14 -6.12
N LEU A 665 43.06 -46.11 -7.39
CA LEU A 665 43.36 -46.99 -8.55
C LEU A 665 42.69 -48.39 -8.86
N GLN A 666 42.40 -48.53 -10.17
CA GLN A 666 42.29 -49.73 -11.07
C GLN A 666 41.16 -50.79 -10.94
N MET A 667 40.92 -51.65 -11.96
CA MET A 667 40.40 -51.42 -13.35
C MET A 667 40.04 -52.77 -14.07
N VAL A 668 39.53 -52.71 -15.33
CA VAL A 668 39.42 -53.81 -16.35
C VAL A 668 38.29 -54.88 -16.19
N THR A 669 37.21 -54.70 -16.98
CA THR A 669 36.50 -55.60 -17.97
C THR A 669 36.25 -57.11 -17.69
N THR A 670 35.44 -57.92 -18.44
CA THR A 670 34.98 -57.91 -19.87
C THR A 670 33.78 -58.86 -20.14
N SER A 671 33.05 -58.69 -21.28
CA SER A 671 32.24 -59.71 -22.06
C SER A 671 31.00 -60.39 -21.41
N ARG A 672 29.79 -60.45 -22.02
CA ARG A 672 29.28 -61.11 -23.28
C ARG A 672 29.10 -62.64 -23.17
N ASP A 673 28.10 -63.32 -23.76
CA ASP A 673 26.95 -62.95 -24.63
C ASP A 673 25.91 -64.11 -24.74
N ASN A 674 24.66 -63.82 -25.20
CA ASN A 674 23.73 -64.71 -25.96
C ASN A 674 23.10 -65.97 -25.27
N HIS A 675 21.99 -66.62 -25.70
CA HIS A 675 20.97 -66.54 -26.81
C HIS A 675 19.74 -67.43 -26.41
N ALA A 676 18.56 -67.55 -27.07
CA ALA A 676 17.74 -66.72 -27.98
C ALA A 676 16.37 -67.39 -28.36
N GLU A 677 15.32 -66.59 -28.63
CA GLU A 677 14.03 -66.89 -29.35
C GLU A 677 13.02 -67.91 -28.73
N VAL A 678 11.70 -67.96 -29.04
CA VAL A 678 10.85 -67.70 -30.25
C VAL A 678 9.53 -67.00 -29.84
N LYS A 679 9.12 -65.79 -30.31
CA LYS A 679 8.63 -65.28 -31.63
C LYS A 679 7.12 -65.42 -31.94
N SER A 680 6.39 -64.28 -31.97
CA SER A 680 5.30 -63.96 -32.92
C SER A 680 5.03 -62.42 -32.94
N MET A 681 4.52 -61.87 -34.06
CA MET A 681 4.33 -60.42 -34.41
C MET A 681 3.25 -60.31 -35.54
N PRO A 682 2.81 -59.14 -36.12
CA PRO A 682 3.13 -57.69 -35.95
C PRO A 682 1.92 -56.77 -35.50
N ILE A 683 2.06 -55.56 -34.90
CA ILE A 683 2.40 -54.17 -35.39
C ILE A 683 1.28 -53.50 -36.26
N PRO A 684 0.91 -52.17 -36.19
CA PRO A 684 1.47 -50.99 -35.47
C PRO A 684 0.52 -50.01 -34.68
N THR A 685 1.14 -49.23 -33.76
CA THR A 685 0.91 -47.81 -33.30
C THR A 685 -0.47 -47.11 -33.19
N ILE A 686 -0.65 -46.36 -32.07
CA ILE A 686 -0.69 -44.87 -32.04
C ILE A 686 -0.37 -44.35 -30.61
N ASP A 687 0.22 -43.15 -30.47
CA ASP A 687 0.80 -42.63 -29.23
C ASP A 687 -0.18 -42.05 -28.19
N THR A 688 0.10 -42.26 -26.90
CA THR A 688 -0.43 -41.45 -25.78
C THR A 688 0.65 -40.56 -25.19
N ARG A 689 0.62 -39.26 -25.53
CA ARG A 689 1.66 -38.27 -25.18
C ARG A 689 1.33 -37.54 -23.87
N SER A 690 2.25 -37.53 -22.91
CA SER A 690 2.05 -36.92 -21.58
C SER A 690 1.78 -35.41 -21.65
N GLN A 691 0.73 -34.95 -20.98
CA GLN A 691 0.52 -33.52 -20.69
C GLN A 691 1.12 -33.17 -19.32
N ARG A 692 1.99 -32.15 -19.28
CA ARG A 692 2.57 -31.61 -18.03
C ARG A 692 1.71 -30.46 -17.49
N LEU A 693 1.38 -30.53 -16.21
CA LEU A 693 0.91 -29.36 -15.45
C LEU A 693 2.12 -28.44 -15.13
N PRO A 694 2.03 -27.12 -15.34
CA PRO A 694 3.15 -26.20 -15.07
C PRO A 694 3.11 -25.65 -13.63
N SER A 695 3.50 -26.46 -12.65
CA SER A 695 3.78 -25.99 -11.29
C SER A 695 5.10 -25.20 -11.25
N LYS A 696 5.02 -23.86 -11.29
CA LYS A 696 6.16 -22.97 -11.03
C LYS A 696 6.42 -22.82 -9.53
N GLU A 697 6.90 -23.88 -8.92
CA GLU A 697 7.63 -23.79 -7.65
C GLU A 697 9.03 -23.21 -7.90
N LEU A 698 9.66 -22.71 -6.83
CA LEU A 698 11.01 -22.14 -6.89
C LEU A 698 12.06 -23.26 -7.07
N PRO A 699 13.00 -23.16 -8.03
CA PRO A 699 14.14 -24.06 -8.08
C PRO A 699 15.11 -23.78 -6.93
N ASP A 700 15.85 -24.81 -6.52
CA ASP A 700 16.72 -24.84 -5.34
C ASP A 700 17.91 -23.86 -5.43
N VAL A 701 18.46 -23.49 -4.27
CA VAL A 701 19.42 -22.38 -4.08
C VAL A 701 20.84 -22.73 -4.58
N SER A 702 21.14 -24.00 -4.83
CA SER A 702 22.48 -24.50 -5.17
C SER A 702 22.63 -24.95 -6.64
N SER A 703 22.76 -24.01 -7.59
CA SER A 703 23.34 -24.28 -8.93
C SER A 703 23.86 -23.00 -9.61
N PRO A 704 25.17 -22.89 -9.90
CA PRO A 704 25.72 -21.75 -10.63
C PRO A 704 25.63 -21.92 -12.15
N VAL A 705 24.74 -21.16 -12.81
CA VAL A 705 24.74 -21.01 -14.27
C VAL A 705 25.68 -19.86 -14.66
N PRO A 706 26.54 -19.99 -15.68
CA PRO A 706 27.48 -18.92 -16.06
C PRO A 706 26.76 -17.67 -16.59
N THR A 707 26.91 -16.53 -15.92
CA THR A 707 26.44 -15.23 -16.41
C THR A 707 27.36 -14.70 -17.51
N SER A 708 26.83 -14.43 -18.69
CA SER A 708 27.58 -13.86 -19.81
C SER A 708 28.03 -12.42 -19.57
N SER A 709 29.34 -12.20 -19.69
CA SER A 709 30.01 -10.95 -20.11
C SER A 709 29.72 -9.61 -19.40
N ILE A 710 28.94 -9.54 -18.32
CA ILE A 710 28.80 -8.32 -17.49
C ILE A 710 29.71 -8.40 -16.26
N ARG A 711 30.72 -7.52 -16.19
CA ARG A 711 31.59 -7.37 -15.01
C ARG A 711 30.85 -6.67 -13.87
N VAL A 712 30.17 -7.43 -13.02
CA VAL A 712 29.67 -6.93 -11.72
C VAL A 712 30.87 -6.49 -10.88
N ILE A 713 30.93 -5.20 -10.54
CA ILE A 713 32.01 -4.63 -9.72
C ILE A 713 31.79 -5.09 -8.27
N LYS A 714 32.73 -5.89 -7.75
CA LYS A 714 32.67 -6.44 -6.38
C LYS A 714 33.23 -5.44 -5.36
N ASN A 715 32.47 -4.40 -5.05
CA ASN A 715 32.81 -3.46 -3.99
C ASN A 715 32.67 -4.12 -2.62
N SER A 716 33.77 -4.24 -1.88
CA SER A 716 33.77 -4.77 -0.52
C SER A 716 33.48 -3.67 0.50
N ILE A 717 32.44 -3.87 1.32
CA ILE A 717 32.09 -2.93 2.39
C ILE A 717 32.59 -3.47 3.72
N ARG A 718 33.82 -3.10 4.07
CA ARG A 718 34.44 -3.38 5.37
C ARG A 718 34.55 -2.10 6.18
N LEU A 719 34.07 -2.14 7.42
CA LEU A 719 34.08 -0.99 8.32
C LEU A 719 34.48 -1.38 9.74
N THR A 720 35.39 -0.61 10.32
CA THR A 720 35.71 -0.67 11.74
C THR A 720 34.81 0.31 12.51
N LEU A 721 34.01 -0.20 13.44
CA LEU A 721 33.30 0.59 14.44
C LEU A 721 34.16 0.67 15.70
N ASN A 722 34.65 1.86 16.03
CA ASN A 722 35.26 2.13 17.34
C ASN A 722 34.15 2.55 18.31
N ARG A 723 34.35 2.26 19.60
CA ARG A 723 33.39 2.47 20.70
C ARG A 723 32.92 3.93 20.86
#